data_AF-A0A088E741-F1
#
_entry.id   AF-A0A088E741-F1
#
_cell.length_a   1.000
_cell.length_b   1.000
_cell.length_c   1.000
_cell.angle_alpha   90.00
_cell.angle_beta   90.00
_cell.angle_gamma   90.00
#
_symmetry.space_group_name_H-M   'P 1'
#
loop_
_entity.id
_entity.type
_entity.pdbx_description
1 polymer ?
#
loop_
_entity_poly.entity_id
_entity_poly.type
_entity_poly.pdbx_seq_one_letter_code
_entity_poly.pdbx_strand_id
1 'polypeptide(L)'
;MVTQILKEEGILPLSRVRKEMVELAGGKGANLGELLSQGIRVPPGFVITSKAYSYFLDYNGLRDKIVSILKEEDSSEKASERIKHLILTSQVPHDLEEMIYDSFDELSRAVGKEILVAVRSSATAEDIESASFAGQQDTYLNVRRANLINMVKAVWASLYNERAIEYRKSKGIDSSKVEMAVVVQKMVNSRSSGVMFTLNPSNGDRNFIVIESSWGLGEAVVGGKVTPDEVIISKHDLKILDKRVAKKNMKIVYNQGNNVEVPLNGEESESPSISDEEALELAKLALKIESHYGMPMDIEWAIDADLKFPDNVFIVQARPETFWASKEKEKVKTTSATQPTERKILVKGLAASPGIASGKARVLMDVKESKDFQKGEILVTRMTDPDWVPVMKIASAIVTDEGGITSHAAIVSRELGIPAIVGAKDATKVLETGQEITVDATRGVVYEGRIIAEEPKQEHQGTSISGLSRDVLLSLFPVTGTKIYMNLGQPDVIEKYLDLPFDGIGLMRIEFIVSEWIKHHPLYLIKIGKPEEFVNKLADGIARVASAIYPRPVVVRFSDFKTNEYRGLIGGEEFEPEERNPMIGWRGVSRYVSQQYEPAFRLEVRAIRKAREEMGLKNVWVMFPFVRTTWELNKAIGIMEDEGLRRTADFKVWIMAEVPSVITMADEFSKMIDGFSIGSNDLAQLTLGVDRDSEILGRMGYYDERDPAVLRSMKRLIRIAHKYGRTVSICGQAPSVYPEVTEFLVKEGIDSVSINPDTVIYTRRLVASIEQKLLLRRR
;
A
#
# COMPACT_ATOMS: atom_id res chain seq x y z
N MET A 1 -7.03 -47.53 11.92
CA MET A 1 -6.57 -46.27 12.56
C MET A 1 -6.89 -45.06 11.69
N VAL A 2 -6.43 -44.99 10.43
CA VAL A 2 -6.74 -43.89 9.48
C VAL A 2 -8.26 -43.67 9.30
N THR A 3 -9.03 -44.74 9.06
CA THR A 3 -10.51 -44.70 8.91
C THR A 3 -11.25 -44.26 10.17
N GLN A 4 -10.65 -44.38 11.36
CA GLN A 4 -11.28 -43.98 12.63
C GLN A 4 -11.04 -42.49 12.91
N ILE A 5 -9.83 -41.99 12.62
CA ILE A 5 -9.50 -40.56 12.70
C ILE A 5 -10.26 -39.75 11.65
N LEU A 6 -10.43 -40.28 10.43
CA LEU A 6 -11.28 -39.66 9.40
C LEU A 6 -12.74 -39.57 9.83
N LYS A 7 -13.28 -40.60 10.49
CA LYS A 7 -14.66 -40.57 11.00
C LYS A 7 -14.88 -39.51 12.09
N GLU A 8 -13.85 -39.17 12.86
CA GLU A 8 -13.95 -38.18 13.93
C GLU A 8 -13.61 -36.75 13.46
N GLU A 9 -12.73 -36.59 12.46
CA GLU A 9 -12.13 -35.29 12.11
C GLU A 9 -12.08 -34.97 10.61
N GLY A 10 -12.63 -35.83 9.73
CA GLY A 10 -12.63 -35.63 8.28
C GLY A 10 -13.64 -34.58 7.82
N ILE A 11 -14.80 -34.50 8.49
CA ILE A 11 -15.83 -33.49 8.24
C ILE A 11 -16.35 -32.98 9.57
N LEU A 12 -16.45 -31.66 9.71
CA LEU A 12 -16.90 -31.00 10.93
C LEU A 12 -18.11 -30.10 10.65
N PRO A 13 -19.22 -30.23 11.39
CA PRO A 13 -20.26 -29.21 11.39
C PRO A 13 -19.68 -27.85 11.78
N LEU A 14 -20.08 -26.76 11.12
CA LEU A 14 -19.58 -25.41 11.44
C LEU A 14 -19.78 -25.05 12.91
N SER A 15 -20.85 -25.55 13.55
CA SER A 15 -21.15 -25.34 14.98
C SER A 15 -20.09 -25.92 15.93
N ARG A 16 -19.29 -26.89 15.47
CA ARG A 16 -18.19 -27.50 16.24
C ARG A 16 -16.82 -26.91 15.93
N VAL A 17 -16.71 -26.06 14.91
CA VAL A 17 -15.45 -25.40 14.53
C VAL A 17 -15.22 -24.17 15.41
N ARG A 18 -13.96 -23.91 15.77
CA ARG A 18 -13.52 -22.76 16.57
C ARG A 18 -12.33 -22.06 15.92
N LYS A 19 -12.03 -20.83 16.35
CA LYS A 19 -10.92 -20.03 15.82
C LYS A 19 -9.57 -20.74 15.89
N GLU A 20 -9.32 -21.59 16.89
CA GLU A 20 -8.04 -22.30 17.05
C GLU A 20 -7.85 -23.43 16.03
N MET A 21 -8.90 -23.83 15.33
CA MET A 21 -8.90 -24.97 14.41
C MET A 21 -8.47 -24.58 12.98
N VAL A 22 -7.69 -23.50 12.80
CA VAL A 22 -7.23 -23.00 11.48
C VAL A 22 -6.50 -24.08 10.69
N GLU A 23 -5.66 -24.88 11.34
CA GLU A 23 -4.91 -25.97 10.66
C GLU A 23 -5.83 -27.06 10.11
N LEU A 24 -7.03 -27.22 10.69
CA LEU A 24 -7.98 -28.27 10.31
C LEU A 24 -9.09 -27.76 9.37
N ALA A 25 -9.66 -26.58 9.68
CA ALA A 25 -10.80 -26.01 8.98
C ALA A 25 -10.41 -24.88 7.99
N GLY A 26 -9.14 -24.50 7.95
CA GLY A 26 -8.65 -23.31 7.24
C GLY A 26 -9.14 -22.02 7.88
N GLY A 27 -8.63 -20.89 7.39
CA GLY A 27 -8.92 -19.56 7.91
C GLY A 27 -10.42 -19.21 7.91
N LYS A 28 -11.06 -19.33 6.75
CA LYS A 28 -12.49 -19.03 6.58
C LYS A 28 -13.38 -19.93 7.42
N GLY A 29 -13.12 -21.24 7.42
CA GLY A 29 -13.90 -22.22 8.18
C GLY A 29 -13.80 -21.97 9.69
N ALA A 30 -12.60 -21.72 10.20
CA ALA A 30 -12.35 -21.38 11.60
C ALA A 30 -13.10 -20.12 12.02
N ASN A 31 -13.04 -19.06 11.21
CA ASN A 31 -13.71 -17.79 11.46
C ASN A 31 -15.24 -17.90 11.42
N LEU A 32 -15.82 -18.63 10.47
CA LEU A 32 -17.27 -18.87 10.42
C LEU A 32 -17.77 -19.67 11.64
N GLY A 33 -17.00 -20.67 12.07
CA GLY A 33 -17.28 -21.41 13.29
C GLY A 33 -17.22 -20.54 14.54
N GLU A 34 -16.23 -19.63 14.61
CA GLU A 34 -16.09 -18.68 15.71
C GLU A 34 -17.30 -17.74 15.81
N LEU A 35 -17.70 -17.12 14.69
CA LEU A 35 -18.89 -16.28 14.62
C LEU A 35 -20.15 -17.01 15.14
N LEU A 36 -20.34 -18.25 14.69
CA LEU A 36 -21.49 -19.06 15.11
C LEU A 36 -21.44 -19.38 16.61
N SER A 37 -20.26 -19.62 17.18
CA SER A 37 -20.07 -19.87 18.61
C SER A 37 -20.41 -18.65 19.48
N GLN A 38 -20.24 -17.44 18.94
CA GLN A 38 -20.64 -16.20 19.57
C GLN A 38 -22.14 -15.91 19.41
N GLY A 39 -22.91 -16.79 18.76
CA GLY A 39 -24.33 -16.56 18.48
C GLY A 39 -24.56 -15.47 17.45
N ILE A 40 -23.66 -15.34 16.47
CA ILE A 40 -23.90 -14.60 15.22
C ILE A 40 -24.58 -15.55 14.24
N ARG A 41 -25.62 -15.07 13.55
CA ARG A 41 -26.32 -15.85 12.52
C ARG A 41 -25.44 -15.99 11.30
N VAL A 42 -24.88 -17.18 11.12
CA VAL A 42 -24.12 -17.60 9.93
C VAL A 42 -24.92 -18.70 9.23
N PRO A 43 -24.99 -18.75 7.88
CA PRO A 43 -25.72 -19.82 7.22
C PRO A 43 -25.17 -21.19 7.61
N PRO A 44 -26.04 -22.19 7.86
CA PRO A 44 -25.60 -23.50 8.34
C PRO A 44 -24.76 -24.22 7.27
N GLY A 45 -23.83 -25.04 7.73
CA GLY A 45 -22.89 -25.73 6.85
C GLY A 45 -21.91 -26.62 7.61
N PHE A 46 -20.96 -27.18 6.88
CA PHE A 46 -19.91 -28.04 7.39
C PHE A 46 -18.59 -27.75 6.66
N VAL A 47 -17.49 -28.21 7.26
CA VAL A 47 -16.15 -28.08 6.72
C VAL A 47 -15.60 -29.46 6.42
N ILE A 48 -15.21 -29.68 5.17
CA ILE A 48 -14.37 -30.81 4.76
C ILE A 48 -12.94 -30.41 5.10
N THR A 49 -12.32 -31.13 6.03
CA THR A 49 -11.10 -30.65 6.69
C THR A 49 -9.85 -30.86 5.83
N SER A 50 -8.75 -30.21 6.22
CA SER A 50 -7.43 -30.44 5.63
C SER A 50 -7.00 -31.92 5.71
N LYS A 51 -7.45 -32.66 6.74
CA LYS A 51 -7.24 -34.11 6.86
C LYS A 51 -7.96 -34.91 5.78
N ALA A 52 -9.18 -34.53 5.41
CA ALA A 52 -9.89 -35.15 4.29
C ALA A 52 -9.17 -34.89 2.96
N TYR A 53 -8.62 -33.69 2.78
CA TYR A 53 -7.76 -33.39 1.62
C TYR A 53 -6.48 -34.24 1.60
N SER A 54 -5.79 -34.36 2.74
CA SER A 54 -4.63 -35.26 2.88
C SER A 54 -4.99 -36.69 2.48
N TYR A 55 -6.09 -37.22 3.02
CA TYR A 55 -6.52 -38.58 2.74
C TYR A 55 -6.81 -38.80 1.25
N PHE A 56 -7.47 -37.83 0.59
CA PHE A 56 -7.69 -37.87 -0.86
C PHE A 56 -6.37 -37.91 -1.65
N LEU A 57 -5.37 -37.10 -1.27
CA LEU A 57 -4.07 -37.11 -1.93
C LEU A 57 -3.32 -38.43 -1.72
N ASP A 58 -3.35 -38.96 -0.49
CA ASP A 58 -2.63 -40.18 -0.11
C ASP A 58 -3.24 -41.42 -0.78
N TYR A 59 -4.57 -41.53 -0.79
CA TYR A 59 -5.29 -42.64 -1.44
C TYR A 59 -4.98 -42.75 -2.94
N ASN A 60 -4.81 -41.62 -3.63
CA ASN A 60 -4.52 -41.56 -5.06
C ASN A 60 -3.01 -41.50 -5.39
N GLY A 61 -2.14 -41.50 -4.36
CA GLY A 61 -0.69 -41.33 -4.55
C GLY A 61 -0.33 -40.02 -5.27
N LEU A 62 -1.03 -38.94 -4.98
CA LEU A 62 -0.89 -37.66 -5.67
C LEU A 62 0.23 -36.79 -5.10
N ARG A 63 0.56 -36.91 -3.80
CA ARG A 63 1.57 -36.05 -3.15
C ARG A 63 2.90 -36.04 -3.91
N ASP A 64 3.46 -37.21 -4.15
CA ASP A 64 4.76 -37.33 -4.83
C ASP A 64 4.69 -36.85 -6.30
N LYS A 65 3.59 -37.14 -6.99
CA LYS A 65 3.37 -36.69 -8.38
C LYS A 65 3.30 -35.17 -8.48
N ILE A 66 2.57 -34.53 -7.57
CA ILE A 66 2.45 -33.06 -7.50
C ILE A 66 3.82 -32.44 -7.22
N VAL A 67 4.58 -32.99 -6.26
CA VAL A 67 5.94 -32.52 -5.95
C VAL A 67 6.89 -32.67 -7.14
N SER A 68 6.80 -33.78 -7.88
CA SER A 68 7.59 -33.99 -9.11
C SER A 68 7.27 -32.93 -10.16
N ILE A 69 5.97 -32.73 -10.45
CA ILE A 69 5.52 -31.75 -11.46
C ILE A 69 5.96 -30.33 -11.08
N LEU A 70 5.84 -29.94 -9.81
CA LEU A 70 6.27 -28.62 -9.34
C LEU A 70 7.79 -28.40 -9.43
N LYS A 71 8.59 -29.47 -9.46
CA LYS A 71 10.05 -29.42 -9.60
C LYS A 71 10.53 -29.52 -11.05
N GLU A 72 9.84 -30.32 -11.87
CA GLU A 72 10.21 -30.59 -13.27
C GLU A 72 9.74 -29.49 -14.23
N GLU A 73 8.62 -28.84 -13.94
CA GLU A 73 8.05 -27.81 -14.80
C GLU A 73 8.52 -26.41 -14.39
N ASP A 74 9.31 -25.77 -15.27
CA ASP A 74 9.74 -24.38 -15.10
C ASP A 74 8.58 -23.38 -15.25
N SER A 75 7.56 -23.73 -16.04
CA SER A 75 6.37 -22.90 -16.26
C SER A 75 5.27 -23.22 -15.24
N SER A 76 4.87 -22.21 -14.47
CA SER A 76 3.77 -22.32 -13.49
C SER A 76 2.42 -22.61 -14.15
N GLU A 77 2.19 -22.13 -15.37
CA GLU A 77 1.01 -22.41 -16.19
C GLU A 77 0.88 -23.91 -16.49
N LYS A 78 1.94 -24.51 -17.06
CA LYS A 78 1.97 -25.96 -17.37
C LYS A 78 1.86 -26.84 -16.13
N ALA A 79 2.55 -26.45 -15.05
CA ALA A 79 2.45 -27.16 -13.78
C ALA A 79 1.00 -27.12 -13.24
N SER A 80 0.36 -25.95 -13.28
CA SER A 80 -1.04 -25.75 -12.89
C SER A 80 -1.97 -26.65 -13.69
N GLU A 81 -1.89 -26.63 -15.03
CA GLU A 81 -2.75 -27.47 -15.89
C GLU A 81 -2.62 -28.96 -15.58
N ARG A 82 -1.39 -29.49 -15.48
CA ARG A 82 -1.13 -30.91 -15.19
C ARG A 82 -1.64 -31.31 -13.81
N ILE A 83 -1.39 -30.50 -12.78
CA ILE A 83 -1.81 -30.80 -11.40
C ILE A 83 -3.34 -30.73 -11.27
N LYS A 84 -3.98 -29.70 -11.84
CA LYS A 84 -5.44 -29.57 -11.84
C LYS A 84 -6.09 -30.76 -12.54
N HIS A 85 -5.55 -31.17 -13.69
CA HIS A 85 -6.04 -32.35 -14.40
C HIS A 85 -5.94 -33.62 -13.55
N LEU A 86 -4.81 -33.84 -12.85
CA LEU A 86 -4.65 -34.97 -11.94
C LEU A 86 -5.69 -34.98 -10.81
N ILE A 87 -5.89 -33.84 -10.13
CA ILE A 87 -6.85 -33.74 -9.04
C ILE A 87 -8.28 -33.96 -9.56
N LEU A 88 -8.64 -33.34 -10.69
CA LEU A 88 -9.98 -33.44 -11.26
C LEU A 88 -10.32 -34.84 -11.80
N THR A 89 -9.33 -35.64 -12.19
CA THR A 89 -9.56 -37.02 -12.71
C THR A 89 -9.42 -38.10 -11.64
N SER A 90 -8.84 -37.79 -10.47
CA SER A 90 -8.63 -38.75 -9.38
C SER A 90 -9.92 -39.13 -8.65
N GLN A 91 -9.98 -40.34 -8.09
CA GLN A 91 -11.18 -40.85 -7.42
C GLN A 91 -11.23 -40.35 -5.97
N VAL A 92 -12.40 -39.84 -5.53
CA VAL A 92 -12.61 -39.60 -4.09
C VAL A 92 -12.85 -40.95 -3.40
N PRO A 93 -12.13 -41.27 -2.31
CA PRO A 93 -12.39 -42.50 -1.55
C PRO A 93 -13.88 -42.64 -1.22
N HIS A 94 -14.45 -43.83 -1.41
CA HIS A 94 -15.89 -44.05 -1.29
C HIS A 94 -16.42 -43.69 0.11
N ASP A 95 -15.65 -43.98 1.15
CA ASP A 95 -15.96 -43.62 2.53
C ASP A 95 -16.00 -42.10 2.75
N LEU A 96 -15.05 -41.36 2.16
CA LEU A 96 -15.05 -39.89 2.21
C LEU A 96 -16.21 -39.30 1.39
N GLU A 97 -16.52 -39.87 0.24
CA GLU A 97 -17.65 -39.46 -0.60
C GLU A 97 -18.98 -39.65 0.13
N GLU A 98 -19.20 -40.81 0.77
CA GLU A 98 -20.38 -41.07 1.60
C GLU A 98 -20.48 -40.05 2.75
N MET A 99 -19.40 -39.77 3.46
CA MET A 99 -19.40 -38.77 4.55
C MET A 99 -19.80 -37.37 4.07
N ILE A 100 -19.32 -36.95 2.89
CA ILE A 100 -19.67 -35.64 2.29
C ILE A 100 -21.16 -35.59 1.95
N TYR A 101 -21.69 -36.67 1.36
CA TYR A 101 -23.11 -36.76 1.02
C TYR A 101 -24.00 -36.82 2.26
N ASP A 102 -23.64 -37.60 3.27
CA ASP A 102 -24.38 -37.69 4.54
C ASP A 102 -24.44 -36.33 5.23
N SER A 103 -23.32 -35.60 5.26
CA SER A 103 -23.26 -34.24 5.82
C SER A 103 -24.14 -33.25 5.04
N PHE A 104 -24.19 -33.38 3.71
CA PHE A 104 -25.10 -32.59 2.87
C PHE A 104 -26.57 -32.94 3.15
N ASP A 105 -26.90 -34.22 3.27
CA ASP A 105 -28.26 -34.69 3.51
C ASP A 105 -28.75 -34.35 4.93
N GLU A 106 -27.86 -34.35 5.92
CA GLU A 106 -28.10 -33.79 7.26
C GLU A 106 -28.38 -32.28 7.21
N LEU A 107 -27.57 -31.52 6.47
CA LEU A 107 -27.78 -30.08 6.28
C LEU A 107 -29.12 -29.80 5.60
N SER A 108 -29.46 -30.56 4.55
CA SER A 108 -30.72 -30.48 3.83
C SER A 108 -31.93 -30.78 4.73
N ARG A 109 -31.84 -31.83 5.55
CA ARG A 109 -32.86 -32.17 6.56
C ARG A 109 -33.03 -31.09 7.63
N ALA A 110 -31.94 -30.50 8.10
CA ALA A 110 -31.98 -29.42 9.09
C ALA A 110 -32.66 -28.14 8.56
N VAL A 111 -32.56 -27.89 7.26
CA VAL A 111 -33.21 -26.74 6.59
C VAL A 111 -34.66 -27.06 6.17
N GLY A 112 -35.00 -28.33 5.95
CA GLY A 112 -36.37 -28.78 5.70
C GLY A 112 -36.86 -28.66 4.24
N LYS A 113 -35.96 -28.44 3.28
CA LYS A 113 -36.25 -28.39 1.83
C LYS A 113 -35.00 -28.76 1.01
N GLU A 114 -35.15 -28.99 -0.29
CA GLU A 114 -34.00 -29.12 -1.20
C GLU A 114 -33.17 -27.82 -1.17
N ILE A 115 -31.88 -27.94 -0.87
CA ILE A 115 -30.96 -26.81 -0.71
C ILE A 115 -29.92 -26.77 -1.83
N LEU A 116 -29.45 -25.56 -2.10
CA LEU A 116 -28.21 -25.31 -2.84
C LEU A 116 -27.13 -24.91 -1.84
N VAL A 117 -25.87 -25.19 -2.17
CA VAL A 117 -24.73 -24.86 -1.30
C VAL A 117 -23.68 -24.04 -2.03
N ALA A 118 -23.01 -23.16 -1.29
CA ALA A 118 -21.73 -22.59 -1.67
C ALA A 118 -20.63 -23.58 -1.27
N VAL A 119 -19.69 -23.83 -2.19
CA VAL A 119 -18.49 -24.62 -1.95
C VAL A 119 -17.30 -23.67 -2.05
N ARG A 120 -16.70 -23.34 -0.90
CA ARG A 120 -15.71 -22.26 -0.76
C ARG A 120 -14.36 -22.83 -0.31
N SER A 121 -13.30 -22.30 -0.90
CA SER A 121 -11.92 -22.52 -0.43
C SER A 121 -11.70 -21.94 0.97
N SER A 122 -10.98 -22.69 1.80
CA SER A 122 -10.53 -22.29 3.13
C SER A 122 -9.13 -22.88 3.35
N ALA A 123 -8.11 -22.19 2.83
CA ALA A 123 -6.73 -22.68 2.94
C ALA A 123 -6.18 -22.50 4.36
N THR A 124 -5.27 -23.39 4.79
CA THR A 124 -4.63 -23.30 6.11
C THR A 124 -3.64 -22.13 6.23
N ALA A 125 -3.20 -21.58 5.10
CA ALA A 125 -2.29 -20.45 5.01
C ALA A 125 -2.95 -19.15 4.52
N GLU A 126 -4.29 -19.11 4.40
CA GLU A 126 -5.03 -17.98 3.82
C GLU A 126 -4.98 -16.70 4.69
N ASP A 127 -4.77 -16.86 6.00
CA ASP A 127 -4.84 -15.79 7.01
C ASP A 127 -3.49 -15.47 7.68
N ILE A 128 -2.37 -15.64 6.99
CA ILE A 128 -1.09 -15.08 7.46
C ILE A 128 -1.23 -13.56 7.39
N GLU A 129 -1.00 -12.84 8.51
CA GLU A 129 -1.23 -11.38 8.71
C GLU A 129 -0.57 -10.43 7.68
N SER A 130 0.18 -10.95 6.69
CA SER A 130 0.79 -10.22 5.58
C SER A 130 0.37 -10.69 4.18
N ALA A 131 -0.55 -11.65 4.07
CA ALA A 131 -0.94 -12.29 2.82
C ALA A 131 -2.45 -12.16 2.57
N SER A 132 -2.85 -11.13 1.83
CA SER A 132 -4.18 -11.09 1.22
C SER A 132 -4.23 -12.12 0.08
N PHE A 133 -4.74 -13.32 0.35
CA PHE A 133 -5.10 -14.31 -0.68
C PHE A 133 -6.42 -13.97 -1.40
N ALA A 134 -6.95 -12.76 -1.20
CA ALA A 134 -8.26 -12.37 -1.70
C ALA A 134 -8.35 -12.56 -3.22
N GLY A 135 -9.33 -13.37 -3.66
CA GLY A 135 -9.65 -13.59 -5.07
C GLY A 135 -8.74 -14.55 -5.83
N GLN A 136 -7.78 -15.24 -5.18
CA GLN A 136 -6.89 -16.19 -5.86
C GLN A 136 -7.41 -17.64 -5.95
N GLN A 137 -8.40 -18.00 -5.12
CA GLN A 137 -8.93 -19.35 -5.01
C GLN A 137 -10.43 -19.39 -5.34
N ASP A 138 -10.89 -20.52 -5.89
CA ASP A 138 -12.21 -20.60 -6.49
C ASP A 138 -13.30 -20.74 -5.42
N THR A 139 -14.48 -20.17 -5.71
CA THR A 139 -15.72 -20.35 -4.96
C THR A 139 -16.82 -20.69 -5.95
N TYR A 140 -17.57 -21.75 -5.67
CA TYR A 140 -18.68 -22.18 -6.51
C TYR A 140 -19.99 -21.97 -5.76
N LEU A 141 -20.88 -21.18 -6.34
CA LEU A 141 -22.18 -20.86 -5.77
C LEU A 141 -23.27 -21.77 -6.38
N ASN A 142 -24.37 -21.91 -5.66
CA ASN A 142 -25.57 -22.62 -6.14
C ASN A 142 -25.33 -24.09 -6.56
N VAL A 143 -24.44 -24.78 -5.86
CA VAL A 143 -24.10 -26.17 -6.14
C VAL A 143 -25.22 -27.09 -5.66
N ARG A 144 -25.67 -27.97 -6.56
CA ARG A 144 -26.61 -29.06 -6.26
C ARG A 144 -25.87 -30.29 -5.73
N ARG A 145 -26.57 -31.14 -4.97
CA ARG A 145 -26.06 -32.43 -4.48
C ARG A 145 -25.31 -33.23 -5.55
N ALA A 146 -25.89 -33.37 -6.74
CA ALA A 146 -25.30 -34.14 -7.85
C ALA A 146 -23.91 -33.64 -8.30
N ASN A 147 -23.61 -32.36 -8.11
CA ASN A 147 -22.34 -31.75 -8.53
C ASN A 147 -21.37 -31.51 -7.36
N LEU A 148 -21.76 -31.84 -6.13
CA LEU A 148 -21.02 -31.49 -4.92
C LEU A 148 -19.57 -31.99 -4.95
N ILE A 149 -19.37 -33.28 -5.23
CA ILE A 149 -18.04 -33.89 -5.27
C ILE A 149 -17.13 -33.26 -6.33
N ASN A 150 -17.69 -32.98 -7.51
CA ASN A 150 -16.95 -32.32 -8.58
C ASN A 150 -16.50 -30.91 -8.18
N MET A 151 -17.36 -30.15 -7.49
CA MET A 151 -17.03 -28.81 -7.01
C MET A 151 -16.03 -28.84 -5.85
N VAL A 152 -16.10 -29.82 -4.95
CA VAL A 152 -15.09 -30.02 -3.90
C VAL A 152 -13.71 -30.29 -4.52
N LYS A 153 -13.64 -31.16 -5.53
CA LYS A 153 -12.40 -31.41 -6.28
C LYS A 153 -11.90 -30.18 -7.02
N ALA A 154 -12.81 -29.38 -7.58
CA ALA A 154 -12.45 -28.13 -8.25
C ALA A 154 -11.86 -27.11 -7.26
N VAL A 155 -12.40 -26.99 -6.05
CA VAL A 155 -11.81 -26.18 -4.97
C VAL A 155 -10.43 -26.69 -4.57
N TRP A 156 -10.26 -28.01 -4.38
CA TRP A 156 -8.93 -28.60 -4.10
C TRP A 156 -7.93 -28.36 -5.23
N ALA A 157 -8.37 -28.42 -6.49
CA ALA A 157 -7.54 -28.14 -7.66
C ALA A 157 -7.12 -26.66 -7.71
N SER A 158 -7.99 -25.73 -7.27
CA SER A 158 -7.72 -24.28 -7.25
C SER A 158 -6.51 -23.89 -6.38
N LEU A 159 -6.13 -24.74 -5.41
CA LEU A 159 -4.88 -24.56 -4.64
C LEU A 159 -3.65 -24.46 -5.55
N TYR A 160 -3.70 -25.07 -6.73
CA TYR A 160 -2.64 -25.10 -7.73
C TYR A 160 -2.95 -24.26 -8.98
N ASN A 161 -3.84 -23.27 -8.88
CA ASN A 161 -3.95 -22.25 -9.92
C ASN A 161 -2.57 -21.60 -10.14
N GLU A 162 -2.26 -21.22 -11.39
CA GLU A 162 -0.99 -20.60 -11.80
C GLU A 162 -0.54 -19.49 -10.84
N ARG A 163 -1.43 -18.52 -10.57
CA ARG A 163 -1.18 -17.40 -9.65
C ARG A 163 -0.81 -17.86 -8.23
N ALA A 164 -1.46 -18.92 -7.74
CA ALA A 164 -1.21 -19.49 -6.41
C ALA A 164 0.12 -20.26 -6.35
N ILE A 165 0.56 -20.88 -7.45
CA ILE A 165 1.89 -21.52 -7.56
C ILE A 165 2.98 -20.45 -7.58
N GLU A 166 2.83 -19.42 -8.42
CA GLU A 166 3.81 -18.32 -8.53
C GLU A 166 3.95 -17.55 -7.23
N TYR A 167 2.84 -17.23 -6.58
CA TYR A 167 2.85 -16.55 -5.29
C TYR A 167 3.65 -17.34 -4.25
N ARG A 168 3.38 -18.65 -4.11
CA ARG A 168 4.09 -19.51 -3.16
C ARG A 168 5.58 -19.63 -3.50
N LYS A 169 5.94 -19.77 -4.78
CA LYS A 169 7.35 -19.72 -5.24
C LYS A 169 8.02 -18.40 -4.84
N SER A 170 7.36 -17.26 -5.05
CA SER A 170 7.90 -15.92 -4.74
C SER A 170 8.10 -15.66 -3.24
N LYS A 171 7.30 -16.30 -2.38
CA LYS A 171 7.37 -16.18 -0.92
C LYS A 171 8.24 -17.25 -0.26
N GLY A 172 8.82 -18.18 -1.04
CA GLY A 172 9.55 -19.33 -0.50
C GLY A 172 8.68 -20.28 0.33
N ILE A 173 7.36 -20.26 0.10
CA ILE A 173 6.42 -21.16 0.78
C ILE A 173 6.47 -22.50 0.05
N ASP A 174 6.75 -23.56 0.80
CA ASP A 174 6.75 -24.91 0.27
C ASP A 174 5.33 -25.32 -0.14
N SER A 175 5.08 -25.35 -1.46
CA SER A 175 3.79 -25.70 -2.05
C SER A 175 3.28 -27.09 -1.66
N SER A 176 4.15 -27.97 -1.16
CA SER A 176 3.78 -29.32 -0.68
C SER A 176 3.22 -29.35 0.75
N LYS A 177 3.37 -28.25 1.51
CA LYS A 177 2.92 -28.13 2.91
C LYS A 177 1.61 -27.38 3.09
N VAL A 178 1.08 -26.79 2.02
CA VAL A 178 -0.19 -26.06 2.08
C VAL A 178 -1.34 -27.03 1.90
N GLU A 179 -2.25 -27.05 2.86
CA GLU A 179 -3.44 -27.89 2.83
C GLU A 179 -4.68 -27.03 2.60
N MET A 180 -5.73 -27.67 2.06
CA MET A 180 -6.98 -26.99 1.71
C MET A 180 -8.15 -27.65 2.44
N ALA A 181 -8.81 -26.88 3.30
CA ALA A 181 -10.15 -27.22 3.76
C ALA A 181 -11.19 -26.61 2.80
N VAL A 182 -12.39 -27.19 2.80
CA VAL A 182 -13.50 -26.73 1.96
C VAL A 182 -14.72 -26.48 2.83
N VAL A 183 -15.22 -25.25 2.81
CA VAL A 183 -16.46 -24.88 3.50
C VAL A 183 -17.64 -25.13 2.56
N VAL A 184 -18.56 -25.98 2.99
CA VAL A 184 -19.83 -26.24 2.31
C VAL A 184 -20.95 -25.62 3.13
N GLN A 185 -21.58 -24.59 2.59
CA GLN A 185 -22.54 -23.77 3.33
C GLN A 185 -23.84 -23.61 2.55
N LYS A 186 -24.99 -23.65 3.23
CA LYS A 186 -26.30 -23.38 2.63
C LYS A 186 -26.25 -22.03 1.90
N MET A 187 -26.63 -22.01 0.62
CA MET A 187 -26.83 -20.75 -0.11
C MET A 187 -27.96 -19.95 0.54
N VAL A 188 -27.68 -18.67 0.80
CA VAL A 188 -28.71 -17.70 1.15
C VAL A 188 -29.41 -17.30 -0.15
N ASN A 189 -30.74 -17.42 -0.20
CA ASN A 189 -31.53 -16.91 -1.30
C ASN A 189 -31.65 -15.39 -1.14
N SER A 190 -30.58 -14.65 -1.46
CA SER A 190 -30.46 -13.24 -1.09
C SER A 190 -31.50 -12.38 -1.80
N ARG A 191 -32.47 -11.84 -1.04
CA ARG A 191 -33.29 -10.71 -1.48
C ARG A 191 -32.38 -9.50 -1.71
N SER A 192 -31.52 -9.26 -0.73
CA SER A 192 -30.54 -8.19 -0.71
C SER A 192 -29.27 -8.68 -0.04
N SER A 193 -28.15 -8.07 -0.37
CA SER A 193 -26.86 -8.39 0.23
C SER A 193 -25.91 -7.20 0.11
N GLY A 194 -24.80 -7.30 0.81
CA GLY A 194 -23.82 -6.24 0.78
C GLY A 194 -22.71 -6.43 1.79
N VAL A 195 -22.11 -5.30 2.14
CA VAL A 195 -20.92 -5.20 2.97
C VAL A 195 -21.17 -4.16 4.05
N MET A 196 -20.54 -4.31 5.20
CA MET A 196 -20.59 -3.32 6.24
C MET A 196 -19.25 -3.21 6.96
N PHE A 197 -18.92 -1.99 7.35
CA PHE A 197 -17.71 -1.64 8.06
C PHE A 197 -18.05 -1.15 9.46
N THR A 198 -17.31 -1.60 10.47
CA THR A 198 -17.41 -1.06 11.83
C THR A 198 -16.55 0.19 12.02
N LEU A 199 -16.32 0.93 10.94
CA LEU A 199 -15.81 2.30 10.95
C LEU A 199 -16.27 2.95 9.65
N ASN A 200 -16.12 4.26 9.53
CA ASN A 200 -16.33 4.92 8.26
C ASN A 200 -15.08 4.73 7.36
N PRO A 201 -15.19 3.96 6.26
CA PRO A 201 -14.03 3.60 5.43
C PRO A 201 -13.46 4.79 4.66
N SER A 202 -14.18 5.91 4.53
CA SER A 202 -13.71 7.11 3.83
C SER A 202 -12.77 7.97 4.68
N ASN A 203 -12.95 7.97 6.01
CA ASN A 203 -12.25 8.89 6.92
C ASN A 203 -11.69 8.22 8.19
N GLY A 204 -11.94 6.93 8.40
CA GLY A 204 -11.47 6.15 9.53
C GLY A 204 -12.26 6.31 10.83
N ASP A 205 -13.39 7.03 10.81
CA ASP A 205 -14.14 7.32 12.04
C ASP A 205 -14.82 6.06 12.60
N ARG A 206 -14.33 5.59 13.75
CA ARG A 206 -14.84 4.40 14.43
C ARG A 206 -16.15 4.60 15.18
N ASN A 207 -16.69 5.81 15.23
CA ASN A 207 -17.96 6.06 15.88
C ASN A 207 -19.16 5.61 15.04
N PHE A 208 -18.92 5.22 13.78
CA PHE A 208 -19.97 4.86 12.83
C PHE A 208 -19.83 3.42 12.31
N ILE A 209 -20.98 2.85 11.95
CA ILE A 209 -21.09 1.65 11.12
C ILE A 209 -21.61 2.13 9.76
N VAL A 210 -20.93 1.75 8.68
CA VAL A 210 -21.35 2.07 7.31
C VAL A 210 -21.78 0.77 6.64
N ILE A 211 -23.03 0.71 6.20
CA ILE A 211 -23.61 -0.44 5.52
C ILE A 211 -23.85 -0.07 4.06
N GLU A 212 -23.27 -0.83 3.14
CA GLU A 212 -23.59 -0.76 1.71
C GLU A 212 -24.47 -1.95 1.32
N SER A 213 -25.55 -1.70 0.58
CA SER A 213 -26.50 -2.75 0.19
C SER A 213 -26.99 -2.65 -1.25
N SER A 214 -27.24 -3.80 -1.87
CA SER A 214 -27.94 -3.88 -3.16
C SER A 214 -28.86 -5.10 -3.21
N TRP A 215 -29.68 -5.17 -4.26
CA TRP A 215 -30.59 -6.29 -4.53
C TRP A 215 -29.82 -7.52 -5.06
N GLY A 216 -30.30 -8.71 -4.71
CA GLY A 216 -29.74 -9.98 -5.19
C GLY A 216 -28.48 -10.43 -4.45
N LEU A 217 -27.63 -11.19 -5.14
CA LEU A 217 -26.39 -11.77 -4.61
C LEU A 217 -25.27 -10.72 -4.44
N GLY A 218 -24.43 -10.93 -3.42
CA GLY A 218 -23.42 -9.94 -2.97
C GLY A 218 -22.28 -9.73 -3.96
N GLU A 219 -22.14 -10.63 -4.93
CA GLU A 219 -21.20 -10.53 -6.05
C GLU A 219 -21.32 -9.18 -6.78
N ALA A 220 -22.53 -8.62 -6.89
CA ALA A 220 -22.73 -7.33 -7.54
C ALA A 220 -22.06 -6.17 -6.77
N VAL A 221 -22.13 -6.20 -5.43
CA VAL A 221 -21.58 -5.14 -4.55
C VAL A 221 -20.07 -5.31 -4.40
N VAL A 222 -19.61 -6.54 -4.12
CA VAL A 222 -18.18 -6.86 -3.95
C VAL A 222 -17.42 -6.66 -5.26
N GLY A 223 -18.03 -7.03 -6.40
CA GLY A 223 -17.46 -6.83 -7.72
C GLY A 223 -17.58 -5.39 -8.25
N GLY A 224 -18.23 -4.47 -7.52
CA GLY A 224 -18.43 -3.09 -7.94
C GLY A 224 -19.31 -2.92 -9.20
N LYS A 225 -20.09 -3.94 -9.57
CA LYS A 225 -20.99 -3.95 -10.75
C LYS A 225 -22.22 -3.05 -10.58
N VAL A 226 -22.51 -2.66 -9.34
CA VAL A 226 -23.65 -1.81 -8.98
C VAL A 226 -23.21 -0.73 -8.00
N THR A 227 -23.83 0.45 -8.08
CA THR A 227 -23.72 1.48 -7.04
C THR A 227 -24.69 1.14 -5.92
N PRO A 228 -24.22 0.79 -4.71
CA PRO A 228 -25.08 0.34 -3.63
C PRO A 228 -25.79 1.50 -2.92
N ASP A 229 -26.87 1.17 -2.20
CA ASP A 229 -27.40 2.03 -1.15
C ASP A 229 -26.40 2.13 0.00
N GLU A 230 -26.43 3.22 0.75
CA GLU A 230 -25.54 3.47 1.89
C GLU A 230 -26.35 3.90 3.11
N VAL A 231 -26.07 3.28 4.26
CA VAL A 231 -26.68 3.63 5.56
C VAL A 231 -25.55 3.84 6.57
N ILE A 232 -25.54 5.00 7.22
CA ILE A 232 -24.57 5.36 8.26
C ILE A 232 -25.27 5.31 9.62
N ILE A 233 -24.77 4.49 10.53
CA ILE A 233 -25.34 4.27 11.85
C ILE A 233 -24.34 4.67 12.94
N SER A 234 -24.80 5.43 13.94
CA SER A 234 -24.04 5.74 15.16
C SER A 234 -23.87 4.51 16.03
N LYS A 235 -22.64 4.19 16.44
CA LYS A 235 -22.39 3.09 17.38
C LYS A 235 -22.88 3.36 18.80
N HIS A 236 -22.95 4.63 19.20
CA HIS A 236 -23.27 5.00 20.58
C HIS A 236 -24.73 4.73 20.94
N ASP A 237 -25.65 5.02 20.03
CA ASP A 237 -27.09 4.94 20.26
C ASP A 237 -27.83 4.13 19.19
N LEU A 238 -27.12 3.50 18.26
CA LEU A 238 -27.65 2.70 17.16
C LEU A 238 -28.75 3.45 16.37
N LYS A 239 -28.54 4.75 16.11
CA LYS A 239 -29.42 5.52 15.24
C LYS A 239 -28.85 5.64 13.84
N ILE A 240 -29.73 5.53 12.84
CA ILE A 240 -29.42 5.86 11.45
C ILE A 240 -29.24 7.39 11.37
N LEU A 241 -28.06 7.83 10.99
CA LEU A 241 -27.69 9.24 10.85
C LEU A 241 -27.87 9.75 9.42
N ASP A 242 -27.56 8.89 8.45
CA ASP A 242 -27.68 9.20 7.04
C ASP A 242 -28.08 7.94 6.25
N LYS A 243 -28.84 8.15 5.18
CA LYS A 243 -29.33 7.09 4.28
C LYS A 243 -29.36 7.61 2.87
N ARG A 244 -28.54 7.03 1.99
CA ARG A 244 -28.50 7.34 0.57
C ARG A 244 -28.99 6.14 -0.23
N VAL A 245 -30.08 6.31 -0.97
CA VAL A 245 -30.59 5.30 -1.89
C VAL A 245 -30.03 5.55 -3.28
N ALA A 246 -29.29 4.58 -3.82
CA ALA A 246 -28.72 4.65 -5.15
C ALA A 246 -29.66 3.99 -6.17
N LYS A 247 -29.60 4.48 -7.42
CA LYS A 247 -30.28 3.83 -8.54
C LYS A 247 -29.50 2.59 -8.94
N LYS A 248 -30.01 1.42 -8.59
CA LYS A 248 -29.39 0.11 -8.85
C LYS A 248 -29.78 -0.34 -10.26
N ASN A 249 -28.82 -0.43 -11.16
CA ASN A 249 -29.03 -0.75 -12.58
C ASN A 249 -29.25 -2.25 -12.85
N MET A 250 -28.80 -3.12 -11.96
CA MET A 250 -28.89 -4.57 -12.09
C MET A 250 -28.90 -5.26 -10.73
N LYS A 251 -29.33 -6.53 -10.72
CA LYS A 251 -29.13 -7.48 -9.63
C LYS A 251 -28.66 -8.82 -10.17
N ILE A 252 -27.93 -9.56 -9.37
CA ILE A 252 -27.56 -10.95 -9.71
C ILE A 252 -28.52 -11.88 -8.97
N VAL A 253 -29.20 -12.74 -9.72
CA VAL A 253 -30.10 -13.77 -9.17
C VAL A 253 -29.69 -15.14 -9.68
N TYR A 254 -30.00 -16.17 -8.92
CA TYR A 254 -29.86 -17.54 -9.41
C TYR A 254 -31.07 -17.91 -10.27
N ASN A 255 -30.84 -18.34 -11.51
CA ASN A 255 -31.88 -18.79 -12.42
C ASN A 255 -31.40 -20.03 -13.21
N GLN A 256 -32.22 -21.07 -13.26
CA GLN A 256 -32.02 -22.29 -14.07
C GLN A 256 -30.60 -22.89 -14.03
N GLY A 257 -29.91 -22.86 -12.88
CA GLY A 257 -28.59 -23.47 -12.72
C GLY A 257 -27.41 -22.52 -12.80
N ASN A 258 -27.61 -21.24 -13.13
CA ASN A 258 -26.54 -20.24 -13.22
C ASN A 258 -26.91 -18.94 -12.50
N ASN A 259 -25.89 -18.18 -12.10
CA ASN A 259 -26.08 -16.78 -11.71
C ASN A 259 -26.30 -15.96 -12.98
N VAL A 260 -27.38 -15.20 -13.02
CA VAL A 260 -27.71 -14.34 -14.16
C VAL A 260 -27.83 -12.90 -13.70
N GLU A 261 -27.28 -12.01 -14.53
CA GLU A 261 -27.42 -10.57 -14.37
C GLU A 261 -28.78 -10.15 -14.91
N VAL A 262 -29.61 -9.58 -14.04
CA VAL A 262 -30.95 -9.09 -14.40
C VAL A 262 -30.96 -7.57 -14.30
N PRO A 263 -31.26 -6.85 -15.39
CA PRO A 263 -31.38 -5.40 -15.35
C PRO A 263 -32.56 -5.00 -14.46
N LEU A 264 -32.36 -3.99 -13.63
CA LEU A 264 -33.36 -3.39 -12.77
C LEU A 264 -33.91 -2.13 -13.41
N ASN A 265 -35.24 -2.03 -13.51
CA ASN A 265 -35.94 -0.89 -14.09
C ASN A 265 -37.10 -0.45 -13.17
N GLY A 266 -37.53 0.81 -13.32
CA GLY A 266 -38.68 1.34 -12.57
C GLY A 266 -38.43 1.46 -11.06
N GLU A 267 -39.48 1.29 -10.26
CA GLU A 267 -39.47 1.53 -8.80
C GLU A 267 -38.47 0.63 -8.04
N GLU A 268 -38.25 -0.62 -8.47
CA GLU A 268 -37.32 -1.54 -7.78
C GLU A 268 -35.86 -1.02 -7.82
N SER A 269 -35.47 -0.38 -8.93
CA SER A 269 -34.14 0.21 -9.13
C SER A 269 -33.85 1.36 -8.15
N GLU A 270 -34.88 2.13 -7.82
CA GLU A 270 -34.78 3.36 -7.02
C GLU A 270 -35.22 3.17 -5.57
N SER A 271 -35.71 1.98 -5.22
CA SER A 271 -36.11 1.63 -3.86
C SER A 271 -34.93 1.19 -2.99
N PRO A 272 -34.96 1.42 -1.66
CA PRO A 272 -33.95 0.90 -0.75
C PRO A 272 -33.97 -0.62 -0.71
N SER A 273 -32.79 -1.23 -0.83
CA SER A 273 -32.62 -2.68 -0.81
C SER A 273 -32.82 -3.31 0.58
N ILE A 274 -32.71 -2.54 1.66
CA ILE A 274 -32.96 -3.01 3.04
C ILE A 274 -33.87 -2.03 3.81
N SER A 275 -34.63 -2.58 4.77
CA SER A 275 -35.41 -1.79 5.71
C SER A 275 -34.54 -1.20 6.82
N ASP A 276 -35.06 -0.21 7.54
CA ASP A 276 -34.34 0.39 8.68
C ASP A 276 -34.18 -0.63 9.81
N GLU A 277 -35.16 -1.51 10.03
CA GLU A 277 -35.07 -2.60 11.03
C GLU A 277 -33.95 -3.60 10.69
N GLU A 278 -33.79 -3.93 9.41
CA GLU A 278 -32.72 -4.80 8.92
C GLU A 278 -31.35 -4.12 9.07
N ALA A 279 -31.24 -2.82 8.75
CA ALA A 279 -30.00 -2.06 8.92
C ALA A 279 -29.58 -1.99 10.41
N LEU A 280 -30.53 -1.80 11.32
CA LEU A 280 -30.28 -1.79 12.77
C LEU A 280 -29.87 -3.17 13.29
N GLU A 281 -30.47 -4.24 12.77
CA GLU A 281 -30.10 -5.60 13.15
C GLU A 281 -28.69 -5.97 12.66
N LEU A 282 -28.34 -5.58 11.43
CA LEU A 282 -26.98 -5.68 10.91
C LEU A 282 -25.97 -4.92 11.78
N ALA A 283 -26.30 -3.70 12.20
CA ALA A 283 -25.44 -2.91 13.09
C ALA A 283 -25.23 -3.59 14.46
N LYS A 284 -26.25 -4.21 15.06
CA LYS A 284 -26.10 -4.99 16.31
C LYS A 284 -25.17 -6.19 16.12
N LEU A 285 -25.31 -6.92 15.01
CA LEU A 285 -24.40 -8.03 14.69
C LEU A 285 -22.98 -7.51 14.48
N ALA A 286 -22.80 -6.39 13.78
CA ALA A 286 -21.50 -5.78 13.52
C ALA A 286 -20.78 -5.39 14.82
N LEU A 287 -21.49 -4.75 15.77
CA LEU A 287 -20.94 -4.41 17.08
C LEU A 287 -20.52 -5.65 17.88
N LYS A 288 -21.31 -6.72 17.81
CA LYS A 288 -21.01 -7.97 18.50
C LYS A 288 -19.76 -8.64 17.92
N ILE A 289 -19.58 -8.57 16.60
CA ILE A 289 -18.38 -9.07 15.90
C ILE A 289 -17.16 -8.22 16.26
N GLU A 290 -17.25 -6.89 16.16
CA GLU A 290 -16.15 -5.98 16.54
C GLU A 290 -15.76 -6.13 18.01
N SER A 291 -16.73 -6.24 18.92
CA SER A 291 -16.46 -6.46 20.34
C SER A 291 -15.75 -7.79 20.61
N HIS A 292 -16.05 -8.83 19.83
CA HIS A 292 -15.41 -10.13 19.97
C HIS A 292 -13.96 -10.11 19.47
N TYR A 293 -13.72 -9.48 18.32
CA TYR A 293 -12.38 -9.40 17.72
C TYR A 293 -11.50 -8.28 18.28
N GLY A 294 -12.09 -7.28 18.95
CA GLY A 294 -11.38 -6.15 19.56
C GLY A 294 -10.77 -5.18 18.56
N MET A 295 -11.21 -5.19 17.30
CA MET A 295 -10.71 -4.37 16.22
C MET A 295 -11.79 -4.10 15.18
N PRO A 296 -11.64 -3.08 14.32
CA PRO A 296 -12.60 -2.81 13.25
C PRO A 296 -12.70 -3.94 12.26
N MET A 297 -13.90 -4.15 11.72
CA MET A 297 -14.25 -5.30 10.91
C MET A 297 -14.85 -4.87 9.58
N ASP A 298 -14.49 -5.60 8.53
CA ASP A 298 -15.10 -5.66 7.20
C ASP A 298 -15.97 -6.94 7.15
N ILE A 299 -17.28 -6.78 6.96
CA ILE A 299 -18.27 -7.85 7.15
C ILE A 299 -19.18 -7.95 5.93
N GLU A 300 -19.25 -9.14 5.33
CA GLU A 300 -20.19 -9.46 4.26
C GLU A 300 -21.47 -10.08 4.84
N TRP A 301 -22.63 -9.66 4.33
CA TRP A 301 -23.92 -10.10 4.84
C TRP A 301 -24.95 -10.31 3.71
N ALA A 302 -25.99 -11.06 4.03
CA ALA A 302 -27.11 -11.32 3.14
C ALA A 302 -28.44 -11.37 3.89
N ILE A 303 -29.50 -10.89 3.25
CA ILE A 303 -30.88 -10.97 3.70
C ILE A 303 -31.59 -12.07 2.91
N ASP A 304 -31.95 -13.16 3.58
CA ASP A 304 -32.64 -14.31 2.98
C ASP A 304 -34.08 -13.94 2.61
N ALA A 305 -34.47 -14.21 1.37
CA ALA A 305 -35.82 -13.94 0.86
C ALA A 305 -36.87 -14.92 1.41
N ASP A 306 -36.44 -16.09 1.87
CA ASP A 306 -37.34 -17.18 2.30
C ASP A 306 -37.70 -17.07 3.80
N LEU A 307 -36.93 -16.31 4.58
CA LEU A 307 -37.10 -16.16 6.02
C LEU A 307 -37.69 -14.79 6.38
N LYS A 308 -38.31 -14.71 7.55
CA LYS A 308 -38.84 -13.44 8.09
C LYS A 308 -37.80 -12.77 8.98
N PHE A 309 -37.84 -11.44 9.02
CA PHE A 309 -37.09 -10.66 9.99
C PHE A 309 -37.49 -11.04 11.44
N PRO A 310 -36.55 -11.16 12.39
CA PRO A 310 -35.10 -10.90 12.26
C PRO A 310 -34.24 -12.10 11.79
N ASP A 311 -34.84 -13.28 11.58
CA ASP A 311 -34.10 -14.52 11.28
C ASP A 311 -33.53 -14.58 9.87
N ASN A 312 -33.93 -13.66 8.99
CA ASN A 312 -33.44 -13.54 7.62
C ASN A 312 -32.07 -12.87 7.50
N VAL A 313 -31.52 -12.31 8.57
CA VAL A 313 -30.23 -11.59 8.54
C VAL A 313 -29.06 -12.53 8.81
N PHE A 314 -28.23 -12.79 7.79
CA PHE A 314 -27.06 -13.66 7.88
C PHE A 314 -25.75 -12.91 7.63
N ILE A 315 -24.72 -13.28 8.38
CA ILE A 315 -23.32 -12.92 8.13
C ILE A 315 -22.66 -14.05 7.35
N VAL A 316 -22.08 -13.72 6.19
CA VAL A 316 -21.46 -14.72 5.29
C VAL A 316 -19.93 -14.68 5.33
N GLN A 317 -19.36 -13.58 5.84
CA GLN A 317 -17.93 -13.44 6.10
C GLN A 317 -17.66 -12.27 7.06
N ALA A 318 -16.61 -12.34 7.86
CA ALA A 318 -16.12 -11.19 8.64
C ALA A 318 -14.60 -11.24 8.72
N ARG A 319 -13.90 -10.12 8.57
CA ARG A 319 -12.44 -10.05 8.69
C ARG A 319 -12.00 -8.70 9.25
N PRO A 320 -10.79 -8.59 9.81
CA PRO A 320 -10.25 -7.30 10.21
C PRO A 320 -10.22 -6.30 9.05
N GLU A 321 -10.67 -5.07 9.29
CA GLU A 321 -10.42 -3.94 8.40
C GLU A 321 -8.96 -3.50 8.65
N THR A 322 -8.12 -3.50 7.63
CA THR A 322 -6.66 -3.38 7.82
C THR A 322 -6.11 -1.99 7.52
N PHE A 323 -6.81 -1.15 6.74
CA PHE A 323 -6.29 0.14 6.31
C PHE A 323 -6.37 1.20 7.42
N TRP A 324 -7.49 1.32 8.11
CA TRP A 324 -7.63 2.25 9.23
C TRP A 324 -7.22 1.62 10.57
N ALA A 325 -7.36 0.30 10.75
CA ALA A 325 -6.84 -0.36 11.95
C ALA A 325 -5.31 -0.30 12.07
N SER A 326 -4.58 -0.33 10.95
CA SER A 326 -3.12 -0.14 10.93
C SER A 326 -2.71 1.30 11.23
N LYS A 327 -3.53 2.29 10.84
CA LYS A 327 -3.32 3.70 11.21
C LYS A 327 -3.55 3.98 12.69
N GLU A 328 -4.34 3.19 13.42
CA GLU A 328 -4.83 3.58 14.75
C GLU A 328 -3.91 3.31 15.95
N LYS A 329 -2.70 2.77 15.75
CA LYS A 329 -1.63 3.05 16.74
C LYS A 329 -1.14 4.51 16.67
N GLU A 330 -1.65 5.27 15.70
CA GLU A 330 -1.45 6.70 15.51
C GLU A 330 -2.79 7.45 15.32
N LYS A 331 -3.18 8.16 16.39
CA LYS A 331 -4.02 9.38 16.42
C LYS A 331 -5.52 9.25 16.72
N VAL A 332 -5.99 10.26 17.46
CA VAL A 332 -7.27 10.94 17.20
C VAL A 332 -7.04 12.46 17.26
N LYS A 333 -7.38 13.17 16.17
CA LYS A 333 -8.35 14.28 16.19
C LYS A 333 -8.56 14.84 14.78
N THR A 334 -9.80 14.69 14.34
CA THR A 334 -10.44 15.21 13.12
C THR A 334 -10.90 16.65 13.33
N THR A 335 -10.83 17.49 12.29
CA THR A 335 -11.52 18.79 12.24
C THR A 335 -12.37 18.91 10.98
N SER A 336 -13.57 19.47 11.19
CA SER A 336 -14.72 19.60 10.28
C SER A 336 -14.53 20.60 9.14
N ALA A 337 -15.25 20.37 8.04
CA ALA A 337 -15.21 21.09 6.77
C ALA A 337 -16.02 22.41 6.74
N THR A 338 -15.49 23.41 6.03
CA THR A 338 -16.20 24.64 5.60
C THR A 338 -16.47 24.63 4.08
N GLN A 339 -17.70 25.00 3.67
CA GLN A 339 -18.18 25.03 2.28
C GLN A 339 -17.49 26.08 1.40
N PRO A 340 -17.35 25.88 0.07
CA PRO A 340 -16.85 26.89 -0.86
C PRO A 340 -17.96 27.58 -1.65
N THR A 341 -17.65 28.82 -2.03
CA THR A 341 -18.31 29.73 -2.98
C THR A 341 -18.56 29.11 -4.36
N GLU A 342 -19.54 29.67 -5.10
CA GLU A 342 -20.05 29.20 -6.40
C GLU A 342 -18.96 28.68 -7.34
N ARG A 343 -18.97 27.36 -7.59
CA ARG A 343 -18.07 26.67 -8.54
C ARG A 343 -18.91 25.76 -9.41
N LYS A 344 -18.62 25.70 -10.71
CA LYS A 344 -19.33 24.81 -11.64
C LYS A 344 -18.89 23.37 -11.38
N ILE A 345 -19.77 22.64 -10.71
CA ILE A 345 -19.62 21.21 -10.46
C ILE A 345 -19.93 20.49 -11.77
N LEU A 346 -18.99 19.68 -12.25
CA LEU A 346 -19.17 18.85 -13.44
C LEU A 346 -19.84 17.54 -13.09
N VAL A 347 -19.33 16.86 -12.06
CA VAL A 347 -19.79 15.52 -11.67
C VAL A 347 -19.75 15.36 -10.16
N LYS A 348 -20.65 14.55 -9.60
CA LYS A 348 -20.64 14.12 -8.19
C LYS A 348 -20.67 12.61 -8.12
N GLY A 349 -19.95 12.04 -7.15
CA GLY A 349 -19.94 10.61 -6.87
C GLY A 349 -19.57 10.32 -5.43
N LEU A 350 -19.29 9.04 -5.17
CA LEU A 350 -18.87 8.50 -3.89
C LEU A 350 -17.41 8.79 -3.61
N ALA A 351 -17.11 9.40 -2.45
CA ALA A 351 -15.76 9.59 -1.94
C ALA A 351 -15.14 8.23 -1.55
N ALA A 352 -14.41 7.61 -2.48
CA ALA A 352 -13.81 6.29 -2.26
C ALA A 352 -12.45 6.37 -1.56
N SER A 353 -11.57 7.26 -2.02
CA SER A 353 -10.24 7.47 -1.44
C SER A 353 -10.00 8.98 -1.27
N PRO A 354 -9.75 9.48 -0.05
CA PRO A 354 -9.75 10.90 0.25
C PRO A 354 -8.55 11.62 -0.39
N GLY A 355 -8.76 12.89 -0.75
CA GLY A 355 -7.72 13.76 -1.30
C GLY A 355 -8.26 14.72 -2.34
N ILE A 356 -7.43 15.65 -2.78
CA ILE A 356 -7.74 16.60 -3.84
C ILE A 356 -6.62 16.56 -4.86
N ALA A 357 -6.97 16.40 -6.14
CA ALA A 357 -6.00 16.39 -7.22
C ALA A 357 -6.60 17.04 -8.48
N SER A 358 -5.75 17.72 -9.25
CA SER A 358 -6.12 18.38 -10.49
C SER A 358 -5.22 17.91 -11.63
N GLY A 359 -5.79 17.74 -12.81
CA GLY A 359 -5.11 17.23 -13.98
C GLY A 359 -6.01 17.24 -15.21
N LYS A 360 -5.46 16.80 -16.34
CA LYS A 360 -6.25 16.56 -17.55
C LYS A 360 -7.03 15.27 -17.38
N ALA A 361 -8.34 15.32 -17.60
CA ALA A 361 -9.18 14.13 -17.67
C ALA A 361 -8.75 13.29 -18.88
N ARG A 362 -8.62 11.99 -18.68
CA ARG A 362 -8.39 11.02 -19.75
C ARG A 362 -9.49 9.97 -19.64
N VAL A 363 -10.47 10.06 -20.53
CA VAL A 363 -11.60 9.13 -20.60
C VAL A 363 -11.15 7.90 -21.38
N LEU A 364 -11.11 6.75 -20.71
CA LEU A 364 -10.76 5.46 -21.31
C LEU A 364 -11.90 4.47 -21.08
N MET A 365 -12.37 3.82 -22.14
CA MET A 365 -13.44 2.81 -22.03
C MET A 365 -12.89 1.38 -21.96
N ASP A 366 -11.66 1.17 -22.44
CA ASP A 366 -10.94 -0.11 -22.39
C ASP A 366 -9.49 0.14 -21.94
N VAL A 367 -8.97 -0.71 -21.06
CA VAL A 367 -7.60 -0.63 -20.56
C VAL A 367 -6.55 -0.74 -21.67
N LYS A 368 -6.87 -1.36 -22.82
CA LYS A 368 -5.97 -1.46 -23.98
C LYS A 368 -5.62 -0.11 -24.59
N GLU A 369 -6.46 0.90 -24.36
CA GLU A 369 -6.27 2.29 -24.81
C GLU A 369 -5.32 3.07 -23.89
N SER A 370 -4.88 2.46 -22.78
CA SER A 370 -4.03 3.11 -21.78
C SER A 370 -2.60 3.39 -22.22
N LYS A 371 -2.17 2.94 -23.40
CA LYS A 371 -0.82 3.19 -23.93
C LYS A 371 -0.49 4.68 -24.06
N ASP A 372 -1.51 5.50 -24.27
CA ASP A 372 -1.39 6.95 -24.42
C ASP A 372 -1.71 7.72 -23.12
N PHE A 373 -1.95 7.01 -22.01
CA PHE A 373 -2.23 7.60 -20.70
C PHE A 373 -0.94 8.18 -20.11
N GLN A 374 -0.95 9.46 -19.75
CA GLN A 374 0.23 10.14 -19.22
C GLN A 374 0.20 10.20 -17.69
N LYS A 375 1.38 10.09 -17.07
CA LYS A 375 1.51 10.23 -15.61
C LYS A 375 1.00 11.59 -15.15
N GLY A 376 0.13 11.59 -14.14
CA GLY A 376 -0.49 12.80 -13.60
C GLY A 376 -1.83 13.17 -14.24
N GLU A 377 -2.29 12.44 -15.26
CA GLU A 377 -3.67 12.56 -15.76
C GLU A 377 -4.70 12.00 -14.77
N ILE A 378 -5.93 12.47 -14.89
CA ILE A 378 -7.06 11.96 -14.11
C ILE A 378 -7.73 10.89 -14.94
N LEU A 379 -7.72 9.66 -14.42
CA LEU A 379 -8.37 8.54 -15.08
C LEU A 379 -9.88 8.65 -14.92
N VAL A 380 -10.59 8.77 -16.04
CA VAL A 380 -12.05 8.73 -16.09
C VAL A 380 -12.45 7.46 -16.84
N THR A 381 -13.21 6.56 -16.21
CA THR A 381 -13.63 5.31 -16.87
C THR A 381 -14.98 4.82 -16.34
N ARG A 382 -15.54 3.78 -16.93
CA ARG A 382 -16.80 3.21 -16.47
C ARG A 382 -16.63 2.44 -15.17
N MET A 383 -15.66 1.53 -15.15
CA MET A 383 -15.26 0.71 -14.01
C MET A 383 -13.80 0.30 -14.18
N THR A 384 -13.17 -0.19 -13.11
CA THR A 384 -11.80 -0.75 -13.18
C THR A 384 -11.81 -2.21 -12.74
N ASP A 385 -10.91 -2.99 -13.31
CA ASP A 385 -10.56 -4.35 -12.91
C ASP A 385 -9.02 -4.45 -12.70
N PRO A 386 -8.46 -5.60 -12.28
CA PRO A 386 -7.03 -5.72 -12.01
C PRO A 386 -6.08 -5.33 -13.14
N ASP A 387 -6.53 -5.36 -14.40
CA ASP A 387 -5.68 -4.98 -15.53
C ASP A 387 -5.44 -3.47 -15.57
N TRP A 388 -6.28 -2.67 -14.90
CA TRP A 388 -6.14 -1.21 -14.79
C TRP A 388 -5.09 -0.76 -13.78
N VAL A 389 -4.60 -1.64 -12.89
CA VAL A 389 -3.66 -1.29 -11.81
C VAL A 389 -2.41 -0.54 -12.29
N PRO A 390 -1.75 -0.91 -13.41
CA PRO A 390 -0.60 -0.16 -13.92
C PRO A 390 -0.94 1.31 -14.25
N VAL A 391 -2.13 1.56 -14.80
CA VAL A 391 -2.62 2.89 -15.18
C VAL A 391 -3.03 3.68 -13.94
N MET A 392 -3.72 3.01 -13.01
CA MET A 392 -4.13 3.60 -11.74
C MET A 392 -2.92 4.14 -10.98
N LYS A 393 -1.79 3.39 -10.92
CA LYS A 393 -0.55 3.81 -10.24
C LYS A 393 0.04 5.13 -10.74
N ILE A 394 -0.22 5.50 -12.00
CA ILE A 394 0.33 6.71 -12.61
C ILE A 394 -0.70 7.84 -12.72
N ALA A 395 -1.96 7.59 -12.38
CA ALA A 395 -3.03 8.59 -12.35
C ALA A 395 -2.89 9.52 -11.13
N SER A 396 -3.25 10.80 -11.30
CA SER A 396 -3.31 11.77 -10.19
C SER A 396 -4.62 11.69 -9.40
N ALA A 397 -5.70 11.26 -10.04
CA ALA A 397 -6.97 10.90 -9.43
C ALA A 397 -7.73 9.92 -10.31
N ILE A 398 -8.74 9.26 -9.75
CA ILE A 398 -9.59 8.30 -10.46
C ILE A 398 -11.06 8.70 -10.29
N VAL A 399 -11.80 8.72 -11.39
CA VAL A 399 -13.26 8.96 -11.42
C VAL A 399 -13.91 7.82 -12.19
N THR A 400 -14.83 7.07 -11.56
CA THR A 400 -15.58 6.01 -12.23
C THR A 400 -17.08 6.28 -12.27
N ASP A 401 -17.74 5.93 -13.37
CA ASP A 401 -19.21 6.02 -13.49
C ASP A 401 -19.91 5.09 -12.51
N GLU A 402 -19.40 3.87 -12.39
CA GLU A 402 -19.97 2.79 -11.59
C GLU A 402 -19.04 2.42 -10.41
N GLY A 403 -19.59 1.79 -9.38
CA GLY A 403 -18.86 1.28 -8.22
C GLY A 403 -19.22 1.95 -6.89
N GLY A 404 -19.16 1.16 -5.81
CA GLY A 404 -19.29 1.60 -4.43
C GLY A 404 -17.94 1.78 -3.72
N ILE A 405 -17.96 2.06 -2.41
CA ILE A 405 -16.78 2.21 -1.55
C ILE A 405 -15.94 0.92 -1.50
N THR A 406 -16.51 -0.24 -1.86
CA THR A 406 -15.82 -1.53 -1.97
C THR A 406 -15.47 -1.97 -3.39
N SER A 407 -15.71 -1.13 -4.39
CA SER A 407 -15.32 -1.45 -5.77
C SER A 407 -13.81 -1.63 -5.90
N HIS A 408 -13.37 -2.35 -6.94
CA HIS A 408 -11.95 -2.50 -7.27
C HIS A 408 -11.24 -1.14 -7.33
N ALA A 409 -11.88 -0.14 -7.96
CA ALA A 409 -11.37 1.23 -8.03
C ALA A 409 -11.14 1.81 -6.64
N ALA A 410 -12.10 1.64 -5.74
CA ALA A 410 -12.04 2.18 -4.38
C ALA A 410 -10.97 1.50 -3.51
N ILE A 411 -10.89 0.17 -3.54
CA ILE A 411 -9.93 -0.61 -2.74
C ILE A 411 -8.50 -0.28 -3.17
N VAL A 412 -8.20 -0.44 -4.45
CA VAL A 412 -6.84 -0.23 -4.98
C VAL A 412 -6.43 1.23 -4.84
N SER A 413 -7.34 2.20 -5.04
CA SER A 413 -7.01 3.61 -4.86
C SER A 413 -6.67 3.96 -3.41
N ARG A 414 -7.32 3.33 -2.42
CA ARG A 414 -6.95 3.49 -1.00
C ARG A 414 -5.58 2.90 -0.71
N GLU A 415 -5.30 1.71 -1.19
CA GLU A 415 -4.00 1.03 -1.03
C GLU A 415 -2.86 1.84 -1.64
N LEU A 416 -3.10 2.47 -2.79
CA LEU A 416 -2.13 3.30 -3.50
C LEU A 416 -2.10 4.77 -3.02
N GLY A 417 -3.04 5.18 -2.15
CA GLY A 417 -3.15 6.56 -1.65
C GLY A 417 -3.56 7.59 -2.72
N ILE A 418 -4.28 7.16 -3.74
CA ILE A 418 -4.70 8.01 -4.88
C ILE A 418 -6.13 8.51 -4.63
N PRO A 419 -6.41 9.82 -4.78
CA PRO A 419 -7.76 10.36 -4.64
C PRO A 419 -8.73 9.69 -5.65
N ALA A 420 -9.87 9.20 -5.16
CA ALA A 420 -10.83 8.49 -6.01
C ALA A 420 -12.28 8.83 -5.71
N ILE A 421 -13.04 9.10 -6.77
CA ILE A 421 -14.49 9.22 -6.77
C ILE A 421 -15.06 8.06 -7.60
N VAL A 422 -15.98 7.28 -7.03
CA VAL A 422 -16.63 6.16 -7.72
C VAL A 422 -18.13 6.40 -7.84
N GLY A 423 -18.85 5.64 -8.67
CA GLY A 423 -20.31 5.77 -8.76
C GLY A 423 -20.80 7.15 -9.22
N ALA A 424 -20.00 7.84 -10.05
CA ALA A 424 -20.22 9.20 -10.53
C ALA A 424 -21.28 9.29 -11.67
N LYS A 425 -21.86 8.15 -12.05
CA LYS A 425 -22.92 7.93 -13.03
C LYS A 425 -22.55 8.23 -14.48
N ASP A 426 -22.43 9.50 -14.84
CA ASP A 426 -22.25 9.94 -16.23
C ASP A 426 -20.91 10.67 -16.43
N ALA A 427 -19.91 10.39 -15.59
CA ALA A 427 -18.59 11.02 -15.68
C ALA A 427 -17.94 10.82 -17.04
N THR A 428 -18.02 9.62 -17.63
CA THR A 428 -17.45 9.34 -18.96
C THR A 428 -18.17 10.09 -20.10
N LYS A 429 -19.39 10.57 -19.88
CA LYS A 429 -20.17 11.34 -20.87
C LYS A 429 -20.06 12.85 -20.67
N VAL A 430 -19.88 13.28 -19.41
CA VAL A 430 -19.83 14.69 -19.02
C VAL A 430 -18.41 15.24 -19.12
N LEU A 431 -17.40 14.41 -18.87
CA LEU A 431 -16.01 14.79 -18.92
C LEU A 431 -15.42 14.42 -20.28
N GLU A 432 -14.60 15.30 -20.85
CA GLU A 432 -13.94 15.08 -22.14
C GLU A 432 -12.44 14.81 -21.97
N THR A 433 -11.89 13.92 -22.78
CA THR A 433 -10.44 13.67 -22.80
C THR A 433 -9.68 14.96 -23.14
N GLY A 434 -8.73 15.33 -22.27
CA GLY A 434 -7.95 16.56 -22.35
C GLY A 434 -8.51 17.74 -21.54
N GLN A 435 -9.73 17.61 -21.00
CA GLN A 435 -10.36 18.65 -20.18
C GLN A 435 -9.61 18.81 -18.85
N GLU A 436 -9.26 20.04 -18.48
CA GLU A 436 -8.73 20.29 -17.14
C GLU A 436 -9.84 20.22 -16.09
N ILE A 437 -9.64 19.38 -15.07
CA ILE A 437 -10.59 19.19 -13.99
C ILE A 437 -9.88 19.12 -12.64
N THR A 438 -10.65 19.32 -11.57
CA THR A 438 -10.21 19.08 -10.18
C THR A 438 -11.13 18.10 -9.50
N VAL A 439 -10.56 17.02 -8.98
CA VAL A 439 -11.23 15.97 -8.22
C VAL A 439 -11.03 16.26 -6.74
N ASP A 440 -12.09 16.66 -6.05
CA ASP A 440 -12.16 16.68 -4.59
C ASP A 440 -12.82 15.37 -4.13
N ALA A 441 -11.98 14.34 -3.98
CA ALA A 441 -12.41 13.02 -3.52
C ALA A 441 -12.70 13.00 -2.01
N THR A 442 -12.40 14.07 -1.28
CA THR A 442 -12.84 14.24 0.12
C THR A 442 -14.33 14.57 0.17
N ARG A 443 -14.82 15.35 -0.80
CA ARG A 443 -16.24 15.76 -0.90
C ARG A 443 -17.04 14.99 -1.94
N GLY A 444 -16.38 14.15 -2.75
CA GLY A 444 -17.01 13.41 -3.84
C GLY A 444 -17.45 14.31 -4.99
N VAL A 445 -16.71 15.41 -5.26
CA VAL A 445 -17.08 16.41 -6.28
C VAL A 445 -15.96 16.63 -7.29
N VAL A 446 -16.31 16.65 -8.59
CA VAL A 446 -15.43 17.07 -9.68
C VAL A 446 -15.82 18.47 -10.13
N TYR A 447 -14.84 19.36 -10.21
CA TYR A 447 -15.00 20.74 -10.65
C TYR A 447 -14.35 20.98 -12.01
N GLU A 448 -14.89 21.94 -12.76
CA GLU A 448 -14.28 22.43 -14.00
C GLU A 448 -13.01 23.24 -13.73
N GLY A 449 -11.95 22.97 -14.50
CA GLY A 449 -10.68 23.67 -14.41
C GLY A 449 -9.76 23.22 -13.27
N ARG A 450 -8.57 23.81 -13.25
CA ARG A 450 -7.57 23.60 -12.20
C ARG A 450 -7.85 24.53 -11.02
N ILE A 451 -8.44 24.00 -9.95
CA ILE A 451 -8.65 24.75 -8.72
C ILE A 451 -7.33 24.73 -7.93
N ILE A 452 -6.65 25.87 -7.95
CA ILE A 452 -5.63 26.19 -6.97
C ILE A 452 -6.38 26.44 -5.67
N ALA A 453 -6.25 25.55 -4.69
CA ALA A 453 -6.70 25.87 -3.34
C ALA A 453 -5.82 27.03 -2.83
N GLU A 454 -6.35 28.25 -2.84
CA GLU A 454 -5.81 29.32 -2.02
C GLU A 454 -5.86 28.85 -0.56
N GLU A 455 -4.70 28.63 0.05
CA GLU A 455 -4.63 28.37 1.48
C GLU A 455 -5.16 29.59 2.23
N PRO A 456 -6.06 29.41 3.22
CA PRO A 456 -6.52 30.52 4.02
C PRO A 456 -5.31 31.10 4.76
N LYS A 457 -5.09 32.41 4.59
CA LYS A 457 -4.26 33.21 5.49
C LYS A 457 -4.79 33.03 6.90
N GLN A 458 -4.21 32.12 7.68
CA GLN A 458 -4.46 32.05 9.11
C GLN A 458 -3.53 33.03 9.80
N GLU A 459 -4.12 34.11 10.31
CA GLU A 459 -3.53 34.90 11.36
C GLU A 459 -3.13 33.97 12.51
N HIS A 460 -1.87 34.11 12.94
CA HIS A 460 -1.30 33.36 14.05
C HIS A 460 -2.09 33.57 15.34
N GLN A 461 -2.90 32.59 15.72
CA GLN A 461 -3.18 32.30 17.12
C GLN A 461 -2.93 30.82 17.35
N GLY A 462 -1.81 30.54 18.03
CA GLY A 462 -1.36 29.20 18.32
C GLY A 462 -2.40 28.44 19.15
N THR A 463 -2.78 27.26 18.66
CA THR A 463 -3.45 26.24 19.47
C THR A 463 -2.51 25.07 19.66
N SER A 464 -1.80 25.14 20.77
CA SER A 464 -1.18 24.03 21.49
C SER A 464 -2.11 22.80 21.56
N ILE A 465 -1.54 21.62 21.35
CA ILE A 465 -2.05 20.34 21.85
C ILE A 465 -2.39 20.54 23.33
N SER A 466 -3.56 20.07 23.75
CA SER A 466 -4.03 20.14 25.14
C SER A 466 -2.93 19.77 26.15
N GLY A 467 -2.39 20.78 26.83
CA GLY A 467 -1.71 20.70 28.13
C GLY A 467 -0.28 20.17 28.19
N LEU A 468 0.29 19.56 27.15
CA LEU A 468 1.65 18.99 27.19
C LEU A 468 2.58 19.80 26.29
N SER A 469 3.66 20.32 26.86
CA SER A 469 4.68 21.03 26.07
C SER A 469 5.39 20.05 25.11
N ARG A 470 5.95 20.58 24.01
CA ARG A 470 6.76 19.82 23.04
C ARG A 470 7.83 18.97 23.70
N ASP A 471 8.44 19.49 24.77
CA ASP A 471 9.47 18.78 25.54
C ASP A 471 8.91 17.53 26.24
N VAL A 472 7.67 17.59 26.73
CA VAL A 472 7.02 16.43 27.34
C VAL A 472 6.68 15.38 26.29
N LEU A 473 6.20 15.78 25.10
CA LEU A 473 5.95 14.86 23.99
C LEU A 473 7.22 14.15 23.53
N LEU A 474 8.34 14.87 23.41
CA LEU A 474 9.64 14.29 23.05
C LEU A 474 10.20 13.38 24.15
N SER A 475 9.94 13.67 25.44
CA SER A 475 10.36 12.83 26.57
C SER A 475 9.70 11.45 26.62
N LEU A 476 8.57 11.27 25.93
CA LEU A 476 7.86 9.99 25.84
C LEU A 476 8.54 9.00 24.89
N PHE A 477 9.47 9.47 24.04
CA PHE A 477 10.20 8.61 23.12
C PHE A 477 11.54 8.19 23.70
N PRO A 478 11.97 6.94 23.45
CA PRO A 478 13.24 6.46 23.98
C PRO A 478 14.41 7.27 23.40
N VAL A 479 15.35 7.60 24.29
CA VAL A 479 16.63 8.19 23.91
C VAL A 479 17.47 7.11 23.24
N THR A 480 18.00 7.43 22.07
CA THR A 480 18.86 6.55 21.27
C THR A 480 20.27 7.15 21.15
N GLY A 481 21.29 6.30 21.08
CA GLY A 481 22.65 6.69 20.76
C GLY A 481 22.84 7.00 19.27
N THR A 482 22.27 6.16 18.40
CA THR A 482 22.13 6.39 16.96
C THR A 482 21.04 7.43 16.72
N LYS A 483 21.38 8.49 16.00
CA LYS A 483 20.44 9.58 15.68
C LYS A 483 19.45 9.16 14.60
N ILE A 484 18.21 9.61 14.72
CA ILE A 484 17.16 9.37 13.74
C ILE A 484 16.96 10.62 12.92
N TYR A 485 17.40 10.59 11.68
CA TYR A 485 17.21 11.65 10.72
C TYR A 485 16.05 11.34 9.76
N MET A 486 15.59 12.37 9.06
CA MET A 486 14.52 12.25 8.07
C MET A 486 15.03 12.57 6.66
N ASN A 487 14.51 11.85 5.66
CA ASN A 487 14.65 12.15 4.25
C ASN A 487 13.52 13.11 3.83
N LEU A 488 13.86 14.22 3.18
CA LEU A 488 12.90 15.21 2.74
C LEU A 488 13.25 15.72 1.33
N GLY A 489 12.28 15.72 0.42
CA GLY A 489 12.45 16.31 -0.92
C GLY A 489 11.61 17.56 -1.14
N GLN A 490 10.41 17.62 -0.56
CA GLN A 490 9.50 18.76 -0.71
C GLN A 490 9.60 19.67 0.53
N PRO A 491 9.98 20.95 0.38
CA PRO A 491 10.06 21.88 1.50
C PRO A 491 8.74 22.09 2.22
N ASP A 492 7.62 22.13 1.49
CA ASP A 492 6.31 22.53 2.01
C ASP A 492 5.72 21.55 3.03
N VAL A 493 6.22 20.30 3.07
CA VAL A 493 5.69 19.29 3.98
C VAL A 493 6.39 19.26 5.34
N ILE A 494 7.47 20.05 5.55
CA ILE A 494 8.22 20.03 6.83
C ILE A 494 7.34 20.35 8.04
N GLU A 495 6.40 21.27 7.89
CA GLU A 495 5.48 21.72 8.96
C GLU A 495 4.62 20.56 9.49
N LYS A 496 4.27 19.60 8.62
CA LYS A 496 3.48 18.41 8.98
C LYS A 496 4.26 17.44 9.87
N TYR A 497 5.58 17.53 9.89
CA TYR A 497 6.47 16.56 10.51
C TYR A 497 7.20 17.10 11.75
N LEU A 498 7.02 18.37 12.12
CA LEU A 498 7.76 19.02 13.23
C LEU A 498 7.59 18.35 14.60
N ASP A 499 6.47 17.67 14.79
CA ASP A 499 6.12 16.95 16.02
C ASP A 499 6.70 15.53 16.07
N LEU A 500 7.27 15.04 14.97
CA LEU A 500 7.92 13.73 14.97
C LEU A 500 9.21 13.77 15.79
N PRO A 501 9.57 12.67 16.47
CA PRO A 501 10.80 12.57 17.25
C PRO A 501 11.98 12.25 16.33
N PHE A 502 12.39 13.21 15.50
CA PHE A 502 13.61 13.14 14.68
C PHE A 502 14.66 14.15 15.15
N ASP A 503 15.92 13.87 14.88
CA ASP A 503 17.07 14.62 15.39
C ASP A 503 17.66 15.58 14.34
N GLY A 504 17.16 15.54 13.09
CA GLY A 504 17.59 16.38 11.95
C GLY A 504 17.14 15.84 10.58
N ILE A 505 17.48 16.54 9.50
CA ILE A 505 17.31 16.06 8.12
C ILE A 505 18.65 15.52 7.63
N GLY A 506 18.72 14.22 7.37
CA GLY A 506 19.94 13.53 6.94
C GLY A 506 20.09 13.53 5.42
N LEU A 507 19.00 13.79 4.70
CA LEU A 507 19.00 13.99 3.26
C LEU A 507 17.88 14.97 2.89
N MET A 508 18.25 16.21 2.57
CA MET A 508 17.39 17.15 1.86
C MET A 508 17.73 17.11 0.37
N ARG A 509 16.80 16.63 -0.43
CA ARG A 509 16.89 16.61 -1.90
C ARG A 509 16.42 17.95 -2.45
N ILE A 510 17.22 18.55 -3.34
CA ILE A 510 16.89 19.86 -3.94
C ILE A 510 16.19 19.73 -5.30
N GLU A 511 16.11 18.51 -5.85
CA GLU A 511 15.57 18.24 -7.18
C GLU A 511 14.12 18.73 -7.32
N PHE A 512 13.31 18.61 -6.27
CA PHE A 512 11.94 19.13 -6.27
C PHE A 512 11.88 20.66 -6.34
N ILE A 513 12.76 21.36 -5.61
CA ILE A 513 12.83 22.83 -5.68
C ILE A 513 13.22 23.25 -7.10
N VAL A 514 14.20 22.55 -7.69
CA VAL A 514 14.64 22.83 -9.05
C VAL A 514 13.54 22.52 -10.08
N SER A 515 12.84 21.39 -9.98
CA SER A 515 11.82 20.98 -10.96
C SER A 515 10.51 21.73 -10.83
N GLU A 516 10.08 22.08 -9.61
CA GLU A 516 8.76 22.68 -9.36
C GLU A 516 8.81 24.19 -9.14
N TRP A 517 9.83 24.71 -8.45
CA TRP A 517 9.89 26.15 -8.12
C TRP A 517 10.70 26.92 -9.16
N ILE A 518 11.84 26.36 -9.58
CA ILE A 518 12.74 27.00 -10.54
C ILE A 518 12.33 26.67 -11.98
N LYS A 519 12.01 25.40 -12.28
CA LYS A 519 11.56 24.86 -13.58
C LYS A 519 12.53 25.00 -14.77
N HIS A 520 13.54 25.85 -14.66
CA HIS A 520 14.48 26.17 -15.72
C HIS A 520 15.84 25.54 -15.48
N HIS A 521 16.52 25.17 -16.56
CA HIS A 521 17.90 24.74 -16.51
C HIS A 521 18.81 25.88 -16.00
N PRO A 522 19.74 25.65 -15.06
CA PRO A 522 20.55 26.73 -14.49
C PRO A 522 21.45 27.43 -15.51
N LEU A 523 22.03 26.70 -16.48
CA LEU A 523 22.79 27.34 -17.58
C LEU A 523 21.88 28.17 -18.50
N TYR A 524 20.61 27.79 -18.65
CA TYR A 524 19.65 28.58 -19.41
C TYR A 524 19.33 29.90 -18.68
N LEU A 525 19.12 29.85 -17.36
CA LEU A 525 18.94 31.05 -16.53
C LEU A 525 20.15 31.99 -16.59
N ILE A 526 21.37 31.44 -16.61
CA ILE A 526 22.58 32.24 -16.84
C ILE A 526 22.55 32.91 -18.22
N LYS A 527 22.24 32.14 -19.28
CA LYS A 527 22.18 32.63 -20.65
C LYS A 527 21.18 33.77 -20.83
N ILE A 528 20.01 33.70 -20.20
CA ILE A 528 18.98 34.75 -20.28
C ILE A 528 19.18 35.89 -19.25
N GLY A 529 20.30 35.89 -18.52
CA GLY A 529 20.64 36.95 -17.56
C GLY A 529 19.83 36.94 -16.26
N LYS A 530 19.28 35.78 -15.86
CA LYS A 530 18.48 35.59 -14.62
C LYS A 530 19.08 34.55 -13.63
N PRO A 531 20.39 34.51 -13.37
CA PRO A 531 20.99 33.52 -12.46
C PRO A 531 20.47 33.65 -11.01
N GLU A 532 20.13 34.87 -10.58
CA GLU A 532 19.62 35.13 -9.22
C GLU A 532 18.27 34.45 -8.94
N GLU A 533 17.47 34.17 -9.97
CA GLU A 533 16.21 33.44 -9.80
C GLU A 533 16.46 32.03 -9.27
N PHE A 534 17.52 31.36 -9.76
CA PHE A 534 17.93 30.05 -9.27
C PHE A 534 18.40 30.13 -7.82
N VAL A 535 19.29 31.08 -7.54
CA VAL A 535 19.91 31.26 -6.20
C VAL A 535 18.85 31.55 -5.15
N ASN A 536 17.96 32.50 -5.42
CA ASN A 536 16.94 32.94 -4.47
C ASN A 536 15.93 31.82 -4.17
N LYS A 537 15.34 31.22 -5.22
CA LYS A 537 14.34 30.16 -5.03
C LYS A 537 14.91 28.93 -4.34
N LEU A 538 16.16 28.56 -4.66
CA LEU A 538 16.83 27.45 -3.99
C LEU A 538 17.11 27.77 -2.51
N ALA A 539 17.62 28.98 -2.23
CA ALA A 539 17.86 29.44 -0.87
C ALA A 539 16.56 29.48 -0.05
N ASP A 540 15.45 29.97 -0.61
CA ASP A 540 14.15 30.04 0.04
C ASP A 540 13.61 28.64 0.41
N GLY A 541 13.72 27.68 -0.52
CA GLY A 541 13.29 26.30 -0.26
C GLY A 541 14.12 25.62 0.82
N ILE A 542 15.44 25.83 0.82
CA ILE A 542 16.35 25.34 1.88
C ILE A 542 16.02 26.02 3.21
N ALA A 543 15.80 27.34 3.19
CA ALA A 543 15.53 28.13 4.36
C ALA A 543 14.22 27.75 5.05
N ARG A 544 13.18 27.42 4.26
CA ARG A 544 11.90 26.94 4.78
C ARG A 544 12.07 25.70 5.66
N VAL A 545 12.86 24.73 5.23
CA VAL A 545 13.12 23.50 6.01
C VAL A 545 14.02 23.78 7.19
N ALA A 546 15.13 24.49 6.98
CA ALA A 546 16.14 24.71 8.00
C ALA A 546 15.68 25.62 9.14
N SER A 547 14.86 26.63 8.86
CA SER A 547 14.25 27.48 9.90
C SER A 547 13.24 26.72 10.75
N ALA A 548 12.41 25.86 10.14
CA ALA A 548 11.35 25.13 10.82
C ALA A 548 11.88 24.16 11.89
N ILE A 549 13.09 23.63 11.72
CA ILE A 549 13.69 22.66 12.64
C ILE A 549 14.90 23.21 13.41
N TYR A 550 15.21 24.49 13.28
CA TYR A 550 16.38 25.09 13.91
C TYR A 550 16.39 24.81 15.43
N PRO A 551 17.53 24.41 16.04
CA PRO A 551 18.88 24.31 15.47
C PRO A 551 19.27 22.91 14.93
N ARG A 552 18.30 22.00 14.70
CA ARG A 552 18.61 20.64 14.21
C ARG A 552 19.27 20.69 12.82
N PRO A 553 20.27 19.84 12.53
CA PRO A 553 21.00 19.89 11.27
C PRO A 553 20.10 19.55 10.07
N VAL A 554 20.36 20.20 8.94
CA VAL A 554 19.79 19.88 7.62
C VAL A 554 20.93 19.61 6.65
N VAL A 555 21.09 18.37 6.22
CA VAL A 555 22.10 17.99 5.23
C VAL A 555 21.50 18.12 3.83
N VAL A 556 21.83 19.21 3.14
CA VAL A 556 21.39 19.48 1.77
C VAL A 556 22.29 18.76 0.78
N ARG A 557 21.71 17.86 -0.01
CA ARG A 557 22.45 17.23 -1.11
C ARG A 557 22.43 18.17 -2.31
N PHE A 558 23.60 18.46 -2.86
CA PHE A 558 23.70 19.15 -4.16
C PHE A 558 22.99 18.33 -5.25
N SER A 559 22.63 18.96 -6.35
CA SER A 559 21.76 18.35 -7.36
C SER A 559 22.37 17.08 -7.95
N ASP A 560 21.64 15.97 -7.89
CA ASP A 560 22.06 14.69 -8.46
C ASP A 560 21.22 14.31 -9.70
N PHE A 561 20.67 15.30 -10.41
CA PHE A 561 19.96 15.06 -11.65
C PHE A 561 20.85 14.39 -12.70
N LYS A 562 20.27 13.44 -13.43
CA LYS A 562 20.81 12.83 -14.64
C LYS A 562 20.61 13.77 -15.84
N THR A 563 21.36 13.53 -16.91
CA THR A 563 21.27 14.30 -18.18
C THR A 563 19.85 14.36 -18.74
N ASN A 564 19.13 13.24 -18.72
CA ASN A 564 17.74 13.17 -19.20
C ASN A 564 16.75 13.97 -18.33
N GLU A 565 17.00 14.07 -17.02
CA GLU A 565 16.16 14.85 -16.10
C GLU A 565 16.39 16.35 -16.27
N TYR A 566 17.66 16.78 -16.38
CA TYR A 566 17.98 18.18 -16.69
C TYR A 566 17.45 18.60 -18.07
N ARG A 567 17.46 17.70 -19.06
CA ARG A 567 16.89 17.97 -20.39
C ARG A 567 15.41 18.31 -20.31
N GLY A 568 14.68 17.69 -19.38
CA GLY A 568 13.26 17.94 -19.16
C GLY A 568 12.93 19.31 -18.54
N LEU A 569 13.92 20.06 -18.05
CA LEU A 569 13.71 21.43 -17.58
C LEU A 569 13.61 22.41 -18.77
N ILE A 570 12.97 23.55 -18.54
CA ILE A 570 12.86 24.60 -19.55
C ILE A 570 14.27 25.08 -19.94
N GLY A 571 14.59 24.97 -21.23
CA GLY A 571 15.90 25.31 -21.80
C GLY A 571 16.99 24.24 -21.60
N GLY A 572 16.64 23.05 -21.08
CA GLY A 572 17.59 21.95 -20.83
C GLY A 572 18.13 21.27 -22.09
N GLU A 573 17.30 21.12 -23.14
CA GLU A 573 17.69 20.49 -24.42
C GLU A 573 18.95 21.09 -25.07
N GLU A 574 19.19 22.39 -24.87
CA GLU A 574 20.37 23.07 -25.40
C GLU A 574 21.69 22.62 -24.75
N PHE A 575 21.64 22.23 -23.47
CA PHE A 575 22.84 22.00 -22.66
C PHE A 575 23.11 20.52 -22.35
N GLU A 576 22.10 19.66 -22.50
CA GLU A 576 22.18 18.27 -22.05
C GLU A 576 22.38 17.28 -23.21
N PRO A 577 23.51 16.56 -23.27
CA PRO A 577 23.77 15.54 -24.29
C PRO A 577 23.02 14.23 -24.00
N GLU A 578 22.69 13.46 -25.05
CA GLU A 578 22.05 12.15 -24.89
C GLU A 578 23.06 11.11 -24.40
N GLU A 579 22.72 10.40 -23.32
CA GLU A 579 23.54 9.34 -22.76
C GLU A 579 22.81 8.00 -22.84
N ARG A 580 23.54 6.95 -23.22
CA ARG A 580 23.00 5.58 -23.26
C ARG A 580 22.66 5.04 -21.87
N ASN A 581 23.44 5.43 -20.85
CA ASN A 581 23.27 4.96 -19.47
C ASN A 581 23.32 6.16 -18.50
N PRO A 582 22.23 6.94 -18.38
CA PRO A 582 22.22 8.13 -17.52
C PRO A 582 22.49 7.83 -16.04
N MET A 583 22.21 6.60 -15.57
CA MET A 583 22.48 6.16 -14.19
C MET A 583 23.96 6.30 -13.79
N ILE A 584 24.88 5.98 -14.69
CA ILE A 584 26.34 6.03 -14.46
C ILE A 584 27.02 7.17 -15.26
N GLY A 585 26.23 8.00 -15.91
CA GLY A 585 26.65 9.06 -16.81
C GLY A 585 27.07 10.37 -16.14
N TRP A 586 26.93 11.47 -16.86
CA TRP A 586 27.37 12.80 -16.45
C TRP A 586 26.43 13.44 -15.40
N ARG A 587 26.68 13.09 -14.13
CA ARG A 587 25.93 13.54 -12.95
C ARG A 587 26.82 13.67 -11.70
N GLY A 588 26.26 14.26 -10.64
CA GLY A 588 26.94 14.51 -9.37
C GLY A 588 28.25 15.29 -9.54
N VAL A 589 29.29 14.95 -8.77
CA VAL A 589 30.54 15.73 -8.76
C VAL A 589 31.21 15.86 -10.13
N SER A 590 31.16 14.81 -10.97
CA SER A 590 31.73 14.87 -12.33
C SER A 590 31.14 16.01 -13.18
N ARG A 591 29.87 16.35 -12.94
CA ARG A 591 29.18 17.47 -13.58
C ARG A 591 29.64 18.80 -13.01
N TYR A 592 29.73 18.92 -11.68
CA TYR A 592 30.14 20.17 -11.02
C TYR A 592 31.52 20.67 -11.45
N VAL A 593 32.46 19.76 -11.68
CA VAL A 593 33.84 20.09 -12.05
C VAL A 593 34.08 20.25 -13.55
N SER A 594 33.05 20.02 -14.36
CA SER A 594 33.12 20.15 -15.81
C SER A 594 33.07 21.62 -16.21
N GLN A 595 33.86 21.99 -17.22
CA GLN A 595 33.95 23.39 -17.65
C GLN A 595 32.60 23.95 -18.14
N GLN A 596 31.77 23.10 -18.74
CA GLN A 596 30.46 23.50 -19.27
C GLN A 596 29.44 23.78 -18.16
N TYR A 597 29.46 23.01 -17.06
CA TYR A 597 28.43 23.09 -16.02
C TYR A 597 28.89 23.80 -14.73
N GLU A 598 30.19 23.98 -14.51
CA GLU A 598 30.72 24.67 -13.32
C GLU A 598 29.99 25.99 -13.00
N PRO A 599 29.65 26.88 -13.97
CA PRO A 599 28.89 28.09 -13.67
C PRO A 599 27.53 27.85 -13.02
N ALA A 600 26.84 26.76 -13.37
CA ALA A 600 25.58 26.37 -12.75
C ALA A 600 25.78 25.85 -11.32
N PHE A 601 26.81 25.04 -11.07
CA PHE A 601 27.12 24.56 -9.72
C PHE A 601 27.45 25.71 -8.75
N ARG A 602 28.11 26.77 -9.24
CA ARG A 602 28.34 28.00 -8.45
C ARG A 602 27.03 28.64 -7.98
N LEU A 603 25.92 28.54 -8.73
CA LEU A 603 24.62 29.03 -8.27
C LEU A 603 24.08 28.22 -7.09
N GLU A 604 24.24 26.89 -7.09
CA GLU A 604 23.86 26.05 -5.95
C GLU A 604 24.67 26.42 -4.70
N VAL A 605 25.98 26.63 -4.83
CA VAL A 605 26.83 27.07 -3.71
C VAL A 605 26.40 28.43 -3.19
N ARG A 606 26.11 29.40 -4.07
CA ARG A 606 25.59 30.72 -3.68
C ARG A 606 24.27 30.63 -2.93
N ALA A 607 23.37 29.73 -3.32
CA ALA A 607 22.11 29.50 -2.62
C ALA A 607 22.34 28.99 -1.19
N ILE A 608 23.27 28.04 -1.01
CA ILE A 608 23.65 27.56 0.33
C ILE A 608 24.27 28.68 1.16
N ARG A 609 25.20 29.45 0.57
CA ARG A 609 25.83 30.58 1.24
C ARG A 609 24.78 31.61 1.68
N LYS A 610 23.85 31.97 0.78
CA LYS A 610 22.74 32.87 1.08
C LYS A 610 21.88 32.37 2.26
N ALA A 611 21.46 31.10 2.24
CA ALA A 611 20.70 30.52 3.35
C ALA A 611 21.46 30.57 4.70
N ARG A 612 22.78 30.33 4.69
CA ARG A 612 23.60 30.32 5.91
C ARG A 612 24.04 31.70 6.41
N GLU A 613 24.38 32.60 5.51
CA GLU A 613 25.04 33.88 5.83
C GLU A 613 24.07 35.05 5.83
N GLU A 614 23.18 35.13 4.84
CA GLU A 614 22.17 36.19 4.77
C GLU A 614 20.94 35.85 5.63
N MET A 615 20.49 34.59 5.60
CA MET A 615 19.29 34.14 6.34
C MET A 615 19.61 33.56 7.73
N GLY A 616 20.89 33.44 8.08
CA GLY A 616 21.35 33.05 9.43
C GLY A 616 21.21 31.56 9.78
N LEU A 617 20.90 30.69 8.82
CA LEU A 617 20.59 29.27 9.06
C LEU A 617 21.84 28.40 9.14
N LYS A 618 22.60 28.56 10.24
CA LYS A 618 23.87 27.85 10.50
C LYS A 618 23.73 26.34 10.67
N ASN A 619 22.52 25.80 10.72
CA ASN A 619 22.24 24.36 10.75
C ASN A 619 22.22 23.69 9.35
N VAL A 620 22.41 24.43 8.26
CA VAL A 620 22.45 23.90 6.88
C VAL A 620 23.83 23.35 6.52
N TRP A 621 23.98 22.03 6.42
CA TRP A 621 25.19 21.38 5.92
C TRP A 621 25.02 20.95 4.46
N VAL A 622 26.11 20.55 3.81
CA VAL A 622 26.07 20.10 2.41
C VAL A 622 26.56 18.68 2.24
N MET A 623 26.08 18.04 1.18
CA MET A 623 26.51 16.71 0.76
C MET A 623 26.71 16.64 -0.75
N PHE A 624 27.88 16.16 -1.16
CA PHE A 624 28.17 15.90 -2.58
C PHE A 624 27.69 14.49 -2.98
N PRO A 625 26.80 14.37 -3.99
CA PRO A 625 26.40 13.08 -4.56
C PRO A 625 27.39 12.56 -5.61
N PHE A 626 27.32 11.26 -5.84
CA PHE A 626 27.93 10.53 -6.94
C PHE A 626 29.43 10.78 -7.12
N VAL A 627 30.14 10.86 -5.99
CA VAL A 627 31.59 11.03 -5.95
C VAL A 627 32.29 9.75 -6.40
N ARG A 628 33.18 9.86 -7.39
CA ARG A 628 33.93 8.74 -7.96
C ARG A 628 35.39 8.75 -7.54
N THR A 629 36.02 9.93 -7.47
CA THR A 629 37.46 10.06 -7.23
C THR A 629 37.80 11.20 -6.28
N THR A 630 39.00 11.16 -5.69
CA THR A 630 39.43 12.21 -4.74
C THR A 630 39.76 13.53 -5.44
N TRP A 631 40.24 13.51 -6.69
CA TRP A 631 40.59 14.74 -7.41
C TRP A 631 39.35 15.55 -7.81
N GLU A 632 38.26 14.89 -8.23
CA GLU A 632 37.03 15.60 -8.59
C GLU A 632 36.38 16.20 -7.35
N LEU A 633 36.41 15.49 -6.22
CA LEU A 633 35.92 16.03 -4.96
C LEU A 633 36.75 17.23 -4.49
N ASN A 634 38.09 17.14 -4.58
CA ASN A 634 38.98 18.26 -4.26
C ASN A 634 38.65 19.49 -5.13
N LYS A 635 38.43 19.29 -6.42
CA LYS A 635 38.09 20.38 -7.34
C LYS A 635 36.70 20.97 -7.04
N ALA A 636 35.69 20.15 -6.74
CA ALA A 636 34.36 20.63 -6.36
C ALA A 636 34.35 21.38 -5.02
N ILE A 637 35.11 20.91 -4.03
CA ILE A 637 35.34 21.64 -2.78
C ILE A 637 36.05 22.97 -3.09
N GLY A 638 37.06 22.99 -3.95
CA GLY A 638 37.72 24.23 -4.38
C GLY A 638 36.75 25.25 -4.96
N ILE A 639 35.86 24.83 -5.89
CA ILE A 639 34.82 25.70 -6.45
C ILE A 639 33.89 26.24 -5.36
N MET A 640 33.52 25.41 -4.38
CA MET A 640 32.69 25.82 -3.25
C MET A 640 33.40 26.84 -2.35
N GLU A 641 34.70 26.66 -2.10
CA GLU A 641 35.52 27.61 -1.33
C GLU A 641 35.74 28.93 -2.06
N ASP A 642 35.86 28.91 -3.39
CA ASP A 642 35.97 30.10 -4.25
C ASP A 642 34.70 30.97 -4.17
N GLU A 643 33.52 30.34 -4.02
CA GLU A 643 32.27 31.03 -3.75
C GLU A 643 32.12 31.46 -2.27
N GLY A 644 33.17 31.31 -1.45
CA GLY A 644 33.22 31.77 -0.07
C GLY A 644 32.67 30.79 0.96
N LEU A 645 32.23 29.59 0.55
CA LEU A 645 31.65 28.60 1.46
C LEU A 645 32.71 27.56 1.85
N ARG A 646 33.40 27.79 2.97
CA ARG A 646 34.49 26.92 3.48
C ARG A 646 34.02 26.06 4.65
N ARG A 647 34.58 24.86 4.78
CA ARG A 647 34.35 23.98 5.93
C ARG A 647 34.81 24.65 7.23
N THR A 648 33.96 24.62 8.26
CA THR A 648 34.23 25.21 9.57
C THR A 648 33.75 24.29 10.70
N ALA A 649 33.84 24.75 11.94
CA ALA A 649 33.27 24.02 13.07
C ALA A 649 31.73 23.89 12.97
N ASP A 650 31.04 24.90 12.42
CA ASP A 650 29.58 24.99 12.28
C ASP A 650 29.05 24.63 10.87
N PHE A 651 29.93 24.52 9.86
CA PHE A 651 29.57 24.07 8.51
C PHE A 651 30.27 22.76 8.17
N LYS A 652 29.46 21.70 7.98
CA LYS A 652 29.94 20.36 7.66
C LYS A 652 29.74 20.05 6.18
N VAL A 653 30.73 19.34 5.63
CA VAL A 653 30.75 18.87 4.25
C VAL A 653 30.75 17.35 4.26
N TRP A 654 29.69 16.75 3.74
CA TRP A 654 29.54 15.31 3.61
C TRP A 654 29.66 14.87 2.16
N ILE A 655 29.81 13.57 1.94
CA ILE A 655 29.64 12.96 0.61
C ILE A 655 28.74 11.75 0.70
N MET A 656 28.04 11.45 -0.39
CA MET A 656 27.37 10.16 -0.50
C MET A 656 28.37 9.05 -0.80
N ALA A 657 28.37 8.02 0.03
CA ALA A 657 29.16 6.81 -0.16
C ALA A 657 28.32 5.79 -0.95
N GLU A 658 28.18 6.06 -2.25
CA GLU A 658 27.31 5.31 -3.14
C GLU A 658 28.04 4.70 -4.34
N VAL A 659 29.29 5.09 -4.58
CA VAL A 659 30.16 4.50 -5.59
C VAL A 659 31.19 3.58 -4.89
N PRO A 660 31.42 2.34 -5.36
CA PRO A 660 32.36 1.40 -4.71
C PRO A 660 33.79 1.92 -4.52
N SER A 661 34.25 2.87 -5.34
CA SER A 661 35.54 3.55 -5.15
C SER A 661 35.61 4.33 -3.84
N VAL A 662 34.51 4.97 -3.41
CA VAL A 662 34.41 5.70 -2.13
C VAL A 662 34.54 4.74 -0.95
N ILE A 663 33.95 3.55 -1.04
CA ILE A 663 34.09 2.51 -0.01
C ILE A 663 35.53 1.99 0.05
N THR A 664 36.14 1.80 -1.12
CA THR A 664 37.50 1.24 -1.23
C THR A 664 38.53 2.22 -0.66
N MET A 665 38.39 3.51 -0.98
CA MET A 665 39.29 4.60 -0.60
C MET A 665 38.72 5.47 0.54
N ALA A 666 37.88 4.90 1.41
CA ALA A 666 37.20 5.63 2.47
C ALA A 666 38.16 6.40 3.39
N ASP A 667 39.38 5.91 3.57
CA ASP A 667 40.46 6.53 4.33
C ASP A 667 40.97 7.84 3.71
N GLU A 668 41.13 7.89 2.39
CA GLU A 668 41.52 9.11 1.69
C GLU A 668 40.39 10.15 1.67
N PHE A 669 39.17 9.71 1.36
CA PHE A 669 38.00 10.59 1.41
C PHE A 669 37.76 11.17 2.81
N SER A 670 38.00 10.37 3.86
CA SER A 670 37.85 10.80 5.26
C SER A 670 38.75 11.98 5.64
N LYS A 671 39.85 12.24 4.94
CA LYS A 671 40.72 13.41 5.21
C LYS A 671 40.10 14.71 4.70
N MET A 672 39.24 14.63 3.68
CA MET A 672 38.72 15.77 2.94
C MET A 672 37.35 16.27 3.46
N ILE A 673 36.64 15.44 4.22
CA ILE A 673 35.21 15.66 4.55
C ILE A 673 34.94 15.51 6.05
N ASP A 674 33.74 15.82 6.51
CA ASP A 674 33.30 15.63 7.89
C ASP A 674 32.48 14.35 8.12
N GLY A 675 31.84 13.83 7.07
CA GLY A 675 30.99 12.67 7.18
C GLY A 675 30.59 12.04 5.86
N PHE A 676 30.06 10.82 5.94
CA PHE A 676 29.51 10.08 4.82
C PHE A 676 28.02 9.87 5.02
N SER A 677 27.25 9.84 3.93
CA SER A 677 25.92 9.22 3.91
C SER A 677 25.92 8.06 2.93
N ILE A 678 25.67 6.84 3.39
CA ILE A 678 25.58 5.67 2.53
C ILE A 678 24.33 5.84 1.66
N GLY A 679 24.50 5.96 0.34
CA GLY A 679 23.41 5.85 -0.63
C GLY A 679 23.21 4.38 -0.97
N SER A 680 22.44 3.65 -0.15
CA SER A 680 22.36 2.19 -0.24
C SER A 680 21.84 1.70 -1.59
N ASN A 681 20.95 2.49 -2.20
CA ASN A 681 20.37 2.22 -3.49
C ASN A 681 21.42 2.10 -4.61
N ASP A 682 22.18 3.17 -4.84
CA ASP A 682 23.20 3.27 -5.88
C ASP A 682 24.43 2.43 -5.51
N LEU A 683 24.74 2.29 -4.20
CA LEU A 683 25.79 1.37 -3.74
C LEU A 683 25.47 -0.07 -4.10
N ALA A 684 24.25 -0.54 -3.88
CA ALA A 684 23.81 -1.88 -4.28
C ALA A 684 23.88 -2.03 -5.81
N GLN A 685 23.35 -1.04 -6.54
CA GLN A 685 23.35 -1.01 -8.00
C GLN A 685 24.77 -1.22 -8.58
N LEU A 686 25.74 -0.43 -8.10
CA LEU A 686 27.11 -0.44 -8.61
C LEU A 686 27.96 -1.57 -8.06
N THR A 687 27.69 -2.04 -6.84
CA THR A 687 28.41 -3.19 -6.27
C THR A 687 28.01 -4.49 -6.95
N LEU A 688 26.73 -4.64 -7.28
CA LEU A 688 26.19 -5.84 -7.90
C LEU A 688 26.21 -5.79 -9.44
N GLY A 689 26.43 -4.61 -10.03
CA GLY A 689 26.44 -4.43 -11.48
C GLY A 689 25.06 -4.61 -12.10
N VAL A 690 24.02 -4.16 -11.40
CA VAL A 690 22.61 -4.30 -11.81
C VAL A 690 22.04 -2.93 -12.12
N ASP A 691 21.00 -2.83 -12.95
CA ASP A 691 20.18 -1.62 -13.04
C ASP A 691 18.87 -1.92 -12.30
N ARG A 692 18.55 -1.13 -11.28
CA ARG A 692 17.32 -1.36 -10.48
C ARG A 692 16.04 -1.04 -11.26
N ASP A 693 16.14 -0.26 -12.33
CA ASP A 693 15.01 0.02 -13.24
C ASP A 693 14.83 -1.14 -14.25
N SER A 694 15.73 -2.12 -14.27
CA SER A 694 15.59 -3.33 -15.09
C SER A 694 14.55 -4.27 -14.49
N GLU A 695 13.38 -4.35 -15.12
CA GLU A 695 12.33 -5.32 -14.76
C GLU A 695 12.80 -6.78 -14.87
N ILE A 696 13.77 -7.06 -15.74
CA ILE A 696 14.32 -8.42 -15.90
C ILE A 696 15.14 -8.80 -14.67
N LEU A 697 16.13 -7.98 -14.30
CA LEU A 697 16.98 -8.23 -13.13
C LEU A 697 16.18 -8.13 -11.82
N GLY A 698 15.20 -7.23 -11.76
CA GLY A 698 14.26 -7.13 -10.65
C GLY A 698 13.45 -8.42 -10.45
N ARG A 699 12.87 -8.98 -11.52
CA ARG A 699 12.16 -10.28 -11.47
C ARG A 699 13.07 -11.44 -11.09
N MET A 700 14.34 -11.39 -11.47
CA MET A 700 15.33 -12.41 -11.13
C MET A 700 15.87 -12.27 -9.69
N GLY A 701 15.52 -11.20 -8.96
CA GLY A 701 15.96 -10.97 -7.58
C GLY A 701 17.42 -10.52 -7.44
N TYR A 702 18.01 -9.94 -8.49
CA TYR A 702 19.43 -9.54 -8.50
C TYR A 702 19.70 -8.23 -7.74
N TYR A 703 18.67 -7.43 -7.47
CA TYR A 703 18.80 -6.19 -6.70
C TYR A 703 18.33 -6.40 -5.26
N ASP A 704 19.26 -6.47 -4.31
CA ASP A 704 18.97 -6.52 -2.88
C ASP A 704 20.01 -5.71 -2.09
N GLU A 705 19.55 -4.71 -1.34
CA GLU A 705 20.42 -3.88 -0.49
C GLU A 705 20.97 -4.65 0.73
N ARG A 706 20.41 -5.84 1.01
CA ARG A 706 20.86 -6.78 2.05
C ARG A 706 21.94 -7.74 1.56
N ASP A 707 22.32 -7.68 0.28
CA ASP A 707 23.34 -8.57 -0.27
C ASP A 707 24.64 -8.49 0.57
N PRO A 708 25.30 -9.63 0.88
CA PRO A 708 26.51 -9.64 1.69
C PRO A 708 27.63 -8.72 1.18
N ALA A 709 27.76 -8.50 -0.13
CA ALA A 709 28.73 -7.57 -0.69
C ALA A 709 28.42 -6.12 -0.29
N VAL A 710 27.15 -5.73 -0.33
CA VAL A 710 26.68 -4.40 0.05
C VAL A 710 26.84 -4.20 1.56
N LEU A 711 26.40 -5.15 2.38
CA LEU A 711 26.55 -5.08 3.85
C LEU A 711 28.03 -5.01 4.26
N ARG A 712 28.93 -5.77 3.62
CA ARG A 712 30.38 -5.69 3.87
C ARG A 712 30.94 -4.33 3.49
N SER A 713 30.47 -3.73 2.40
CA SER A 713 30.82 -2.36 1.99
C SER A 713 30.42 -1.33 3.04
N MET A 714 29.17 -1.38 3.53
CA MET A 714 28.67 -0.49 4.59
C MET A 714 29.52 -0.63 5.87
N LYS A 715 29.76 -1.86 6.33
CA LYS A 715 30.58 -2.16 7.50
C LYS A 715 32.02 -1.67 7.37
N ARG A 716 32.64 -1.86 6.20
CA ARG A 716 33.99 -1.36 5.93
C ARG A 716 34.04 0.16 6.03
N LEU A 717 33.07 0.85 5.41
CA LEU A 717 32.98 2.31 5.45
C LEU A 717 32.84 2.82 6.89
N ILE A 718 31.89 2.31 7.65
CA ILE A 718 31.64 2.70 9.05
C ILE A 718 32.94 2.62 9.86
N ARG A 719 33.61 1.47 9.80
CA ARG A 719 34.86 1.23 10.54
C ARG A 719 36.00 2.17 10.13
N ILE A 720 36.17 2.44 8.84
CA ILE A 720 37.26 3.31 8.36
C ILE A 720 36.95 4.76 8.70
N ALA A 721 35.74 5.24 8.44
CA ALA A 721 35.32 6.61 8.75
C ALA A 721 35.49 6.95 10.23
N HIS A 722 35.09 6.04 11.13
CA HIS A 722 35.24 6.23 12.58
C HIS A 722 36.70 6.30 13.04
N LYS A 723 37.64 5.59 12.38
CA LYS A 723 39.09 5.74 12.68
C LYS A 723 39.60 7.15 12.43
N TYR A 724 38.97 7.88 11.51
CA TYR A 724 39.27 9.28 11.20
C TYR A 724 38.34 10.27 11.92
N GLY A 725 37.48 9.79 12.84
CA GLY A 725 36.51 10.62 13.55
C GLY A 725 35.43 11.22 12.65
N ARG A 726 35.09 10.54 11.55
CA ARG A 726 34.06 10.98 10.60
C ARG A 726 32.74 10.30 10.88
N THR A 727 31.67 11.07 10.82
CA THR A 727 30.31 10.55 11.02
C THR A 727 29.86 9.76 9.79
N VAL A 728 29.08 8.70 10.02
CA VAL A 728 28.46 7.91 8.97
C VAL A 728 26.96 7.84 9.21
N SER A 729 26.22 8.32 8.23
CA SER A 729 24.79 8.17 8.09
C SER A 729 24.48 7.17 6.98
N ILE A 730 23.21 6.75 6.88
CA ILE A 730 22.66 6.10 5.71
C ILE A 730 21.44 6.87 5.23
N CYS A 731 21.29 7.00 3.92
CA CYS A 731 20.11 7.53 3.26
C CYS A 731 19.67 6.56 2.16
N GLY A 732 18.41 6.16 2.19
CA GLY A 732 17.90 5.08 1.35
C GLY A 732 16.66 4.45 1.97
N GLN A 733 15.99 3.60 1.21
CA GLN A 733 14.80 2.91 1.73
C GLN A 733 15.18 1.72 2.61
N ALA A 734 16.39 1.17 2.49
CA ALA A 734 16.80 -0.02 3.25
C ALA A 734 16.51 0.03 4.76
N PRO A 735 16.86 1.10 5.51
CA PRO A 735 16.57 1.14 6.95
C PRO A 735 15.08 1.32 7.28
N SER A 736 14.30 1.85 6.34
CA SER A 736 12.85 2.05 6.48
C SER A 736 12.07 0.77 6.14
N VAL A 737 12.60 -0.06 5.24
CA VAL A 737 11.94 -1.25 4.69
C VAL A 737 12.40 -2.54 5.36
N TYR A 738 13.70 -2.64 5.72
CA TYR A 738 14.32 -3.85 6.24
C TYR A 738 14.83 -3.66 7.68
N PRO A 739 14.05 -4.07 8.70
CA PRO A 739 14.46 -3.98 10.10
C PRO A 739 15.82 -4.65 10.40
N GLU A 740 16.14 -5.73 9.68
CA GLU A 740 17.41 -6.45 9.79
C GLU A 740 18.62 -5.62 9.36
N VAL A 741 18.45 -4.72 8.38
CA VAL A 741 19.50 -3.78 7.95
C VAL A 741 19.71 -2.73 9.02
N THR A 742 18.63 -2.18 9.58
CA THR A 742 18.71 -1.24 10.71
C THR A 742 19.42 -1.88 11.90
N GLU A 743 19.08 -3.12 12.25
CA GLU A 743 19.78 -3.86 13.32
C GLU A 743 21.26 -4.08 13.02
N PHE A 744 21.61 -4.44 11.79
CA PHE A 744 23.01 -4.57 11.37
C PHE A 744 23.79 -3.26 11.50
N LEU A 745 23.23 -2.14 11.03
CA LEU A 745 23.89 -0.84 11.05
C LEU A 745 24.12 -0.32 12.47
N VAL A 746 23.11 -0.46 13.35
CA VAL A 746 23.25 -0.11 14.78
C VAL A 746 24.31 -0.98 15.45
N LYS A 747 24.37 -2.28 15.13
CA LYS A 747 25.42 -3.19 15.64
C LYS A 747 26.82 -2.81 15.18
N GLU A 748 26.99 -2.37 13.94
CA GLU A 748 28.28 -1.91 13.42
C GLU A 748 28.62 -0.48 13.89
N GLY A 749 27.70 0.20 14.58
CA GLY A 749 27.94 1.47 15.26
C GLY A 749 27.62 2.71 14.45
N ILE A 750 26.71 2.65 13.46
CA ILE A 750 26.34 3.81 12.66
C ILE A 750 25.90 5.01 13.53
N ASP A 751 26.28 6.23 13.12
CA ASP A 751 25.99 7.44 13.90
C ASP A 751 24.55 7.92 13.70
N SER A 752 24.00 7.74 12.49
CA SER A 752 22.62 8.13 12.19
C SER A 752 21.97 7.30 11.09
N VAL A 753 20.65 7.21 11.11
CA VAL A 753 19.84 6.62 10.03
C VAL A 753 18.84 7.66 9.53
N SER A 754 18.82 7.92 8.21
CA SER A 754 17.91 8.88 7.59
C SER A 754 16.80 8.16 6.84
N ILE A 755 15.56 8.34 7.30
CA ILE A 755 14.39 7.53 6.91
C ILE A 755 13.20 8.38 6.48
N ASN A 756 12.17 7.75 5.90
CA ASN A 756 10.97 8.48 5.50
C ASN A 756 10.14 8.94 6.72
N PRO A 757 9.42 10.07 6.64
CA PRO A 757 8.68 10.66 7.77
C PRO A 757 7.73 9.68 8.48
N ASP A 758 7.04 8.85 7.71
CA ASP A 758 6.08 7.83 8.17
C ASP A 758 6.71 6.72 9.03
N THR A 759 8.02 6.49 8.91
CA THR A 759 8.72 5.43 9.66
C THR A 759 9.51 5.93 10.87
N VAL A 760 9.53 7.24 11.14
CA VAL A 760 10.37 7.86 12.19
C VAL A 760 10.13 7.25 13.56
N ILE A 761 8.86 7.16 13.98
CA ILE A 761 8.50 6.66 15.31
C ILE A 761 8.85 5.18 15.46
N TYR A 762 8.53 4.37 14.45
CA TYR A 762 8.83 2.94 14.43
C TYR A 762 10.34 2.71 14.55
N THR A 763 11.13 3.36 13.69
CA THR A 763 12.58 3.18 13.64
C THR A 763 13.26 3.65 14.92
N ARG A 764 12.82 4.76 15.54
CA ARG A 764 13.37 5.22 16.82
C ARG A 764 13.19 4.17 17.92
N ARG A 765 12.01 3.54 18.00
CA ARG A 765 11.74 2.45 18.96
C ARG A 765 12.55 1.20 18.64
N LEU A 766 12.69 0.86 17.36
CA LEU A 766 13.51 -0.27 16.91
C LEU A 766 14.97 -0.08 17.31
N VAL A 767 15.56 1.08 17.01
CA VAL A 767 16.94 1.42 17.37
C VAL A 767 17.13 1.35 18.88
N ALA A 768 16.24 1.95 19.67
CA ALA A 768 16.30 1.89 21.13
C ALA A 768 16.30 0.43 21.66
N SER A 769 15.44 -0.43 21.09
CA SER A 769 15.37 -1.84 21.44
C SER A 769 16.68 -2.58 21.11
N ILE A 770 17.28 -2.29 19.95
CA ILE A 770 18.56 -2.90 19.53
C ILE A 770 19.70 -2.45 20.45
N GLU A 771 19.80 -1.16 20.74
CA GLU A 771 20.81 -0.60 21.65
C GLU A 771 20.69 -1.20 23.05
N GLN A 772 19.47 -1.33 23.57
CA GLN A 772 19.21 -1.97 24.86
C GLN A 772 19.65 -3.45 24.85
N LYS A 773 19.35 -4.19 23.78
CA LYS A 773 19.85 -5.57 23.61
C LYS A 773 21.38 -5.63 23.61
N LEU A 774 22.05 -4.68 22.97
CA LEU A 774 23.52 -4.61 22.93
C LEU A 774 24.12 -4.29 24.31
N LEU A 775 23.51 -3.39 25.07
CA LEU A 775 23.92 -3.08 26.45
C LEU A 775 23.73 -4.29 27.37
N LEU A 776 22.62 -5.02 27.24
CA LEU A 776 22.35 -6.21 28.04
C LEU A 776 23.29 -7.37 27.72
N ARG A 777 23.77 -7.50 26.48
CA ARG A 777 24.77 -8.52 26.08
C ARG A 777 26.20 -8.20 26.53
N ARG A 778 26.49 -6.94 26.89
CA ARG A 778 27.79 -6.52 27.42
C ARG A 778 27.90 -6.69 28.93
N ARG A 779 26.76 -6.89 29.61
CA ARG A 779 26.70 -7.36 31.00
C ARG A 779 26.78 -8.87 31.00
#